data_AF-A0AAJ6QIR2-F1
#
_entry.id   AF-A0AAJ6QIR2-F1
#
_cell.length_a   1.000
_cell.length_b   1.000
_cell.length_c   1.000
_cell.angle_alpha   90.00
_cell.angle_beta   90.00
_cell.angle_gamma   90.00
#
_symmetry.space_group_name_H-M   'P 1'
#
loop_
_entity.id
_entity.type
_entity.pdbx_description
1 polymer ?
#
loop_
_entity_poly.entity_id
_entity_poly.type
_entity_poly.pdbx_seq_one_letter_code
_entity_poly.pdbx_strand_id
1 'polypeptide(L)'
;MEDRRESTVWTLNQTIYWAQLECRKIVAHDHLSVSINETSNDPPILSWDVTGVQLQDIPGTNDTCTLDFHYSNIFFPTTDYLQVRYWEPVWNNRSQPAFSRKEAFTTHGCDDPYDLYGVVISVNATVAGANSISQLGSEFTSSAGIFGCKVEYRQAEAKVSMHANSSITNIYGYPNTERELGTDQLNIDAFQDLLSQRAPYTGDMLFIELNETTGDTTVTELPVISQDLGDLEPLLVLDASTVMTTDEFEGKVKRSVAETFVLTMSRLFNPDQDPTDAPAQRESTQVAISVVSFASLFSEVILAIAMCLTIYLIYFYGTRPNILQSDPSSIGAMCSMLTDVFGPYNILANPQPDFHQFSTRQLRQVLRNCWLRWQHGPLGPRLEIITGDGSPVTLSEQLRTRVDPMPHFLVIPIFIIEFLLLAAVIAVMGVTAATLAHDGSFQHLSQSSSSFLQVITSFLPSVVASSVAALCNSILRNISILEPWVHLQRGMAAAHTSISMNYASQNPWSILRKAIRNRHSLLSLVSLACIANILLTVVAGGLFTQRLTQSYLPSTSLYVNYSNFHFLRTDFAPDFTEFDLIQNSATSGVPLLPWMSANHSFAPIKNTDSNPDLMYGATTLGIGSDLDCKTLETSQNLREDGQDIYFVYRPSHDVSRQCRVNMTSLVRPSEAIALSIHFLSPVADSDTDLCQMSTVLVVGRWNYTSESPFTDDNTIALQCEPHVQLQNFSVTFDRRGQISDIDPIPGTETTSGTMYENATMALGQFNKVFAAIPQSFVGEEPGRNRSYVSSYDWAGFLVARLYRQHEKIVPLNALELMTQSQIVYQWVWSTYFTIWRNMYLVPLDEVLCAGNATEISNTWTMVPSVPSLAMALVIIALDTLVVLVVFGTRRGRFRGPRMPRSIGAIIPWVAHSRMLGDFRNTYSWTNEKRREHLTRLDKRYGFRMFLQADGRWRYAVDEEAVGLADKPPDAAADAAKGPEVIEMQPIGEARSDPGPDHHE
;
A
#
# COMPACT_ATOMS: atom_id res chain seq x y z
N MET A 1 -0.36 15.08 -8.79
CA MET A 1 -0.48 13.75 -8.17
C MET A 1 0.51 13.74 -7.03
N GLU A 2 0.09 14.28 -5.89
CA GLU A 2 0.88 14.29 -4.65
C GLU A 2 0.76 12.90 -4.03
N ASP A 3 1.79 12.09 -4.22
CA ASP A 3 1.86 10.76 -3.59
C ASP A 3 2.28 10.97 -2.13
N ARG A 4 1.31 11.25 -1.25
CA ARG A 4 1.49 11.35 0.22
C ARG A 4 1.72 9.98 0.88
N ARG A 5 2.02 8.93 0.12
CA ARG A 5 2.16 7.56 0.64
C ARG A 5 3.51 7.37 1.32
N GLU A 6 3.49 6.88 2.56
CA GLU A 6 4.67 6.47 3.33
C GLU A 6 5.52 5.38 2.67
N SER A 7 5.02 4.71 1.63
CA SER A 7 5.78 3.70 0.87
C SER A 7 6.95 4.27 0.06
N THR A 8 7.06 5.60 -0.07
CA THR A 8 8.20 6.25 -0.72
C THR A 8 9.18 6.75 0.34
N VAL A 9 10.37 6.17 0.34
CA VAL A 9 11.50 6.61 1.17
C VAL A 9 12.49 7.34 0.27
N TRP A 10 12.77 8.58 0.61
CA TRP A 10 13.83 9.37 0.01
C TRP A 10 15.12 9.12 0.77
N THR A 11 16.20 8.88 0.06
CA THR A 11 17.53 8.79 0.65
C THR A 11 18.42 9.86 0.04
N LEU A 12 19.07 10.64 0.90
CA LEU A 12 19.88 11.77 0.49
C LEU A 12 21.11 11.88 1.40
N ASN A 13 22.21 12.37 0.85
CA ASN A 13 23.45 12.58 1.61
C ASN A 13 23.44 14.00 2.18
N GLN A 14 23.57 14.12 3.49
CA GLN A 14 23.59 15.40 4.20
C GLN A 14 24.65 15.41 5.28
N THR A 15 25.11 16.60 5.63
CA THR A 15 25.98 16.80 6.80
C THR A 15 25.12 16.81 8.05
N ILE A 16 25.45 15.95 9.01
CA ILE A 16 24.81 15.88 10.32
C ILE A 16 25.75 16.45 11.39
N TYR A 17 25.17 17.01 12.44
CA TYR A 17 25.86 17.62 13.58
C TYR A 17 25.32 17.03 14.87
N TRP A 18 26.19 16.67 15.81
CA TRP A 18 25.77 16.17 17.13
C TRP A 18 26.78 16.56 18.22
N ALA A 19 26.32 16.58 19.47
CA ALA A 19 27.17 16.71 20.65
C ALA A 19 27.37 15.33 21.28
N GLN A 20 28.62 14.97 21.56
CA GLN A 20 29.03 13.75 22.21
C GLN A 20 29.61 14.08 23.58
N LEU A 21 29.03 13.51 24.63
CA LEU A 21 29.45 13.78 26.01
C LEU A 21 30.15 12.57 26.61
N GLU A 22 31.40 12.75 27.00
CA GLU A 22 32.17 11.78 27.77
C GLU A 22 32.23 12.22 29.24
N CYS A 23 31.41 11.58 30.07
CA CYS A 23 31.34 11.85 31.50
C CYS A 23 32.14 10.83 32.30
N ARG A 24 32.75 11.29 33.41
CA ARG A 24 33.42 10.45 34.38
C ARG A 24 32.99 10.83 35.79
N LYS A 25 32.87 9.83 36.65
CA LYS A 25 32.65 10.02 38.09
C LYS A 25 33.95 10.49 38.73
N ILE A 26 33.89 11.62 39.42
CA ILE A 26 35.03 12.24 40.10
C ILE A 26 35.04 11.82 41.57
N VAL A 27 33.89 11.88 42.24
CA VAL A 27 33.75 11.54 43.67
C VAL A 27 32.50 10.68 43.86
N ALA A 28 32.64 9.57 44.57
CA ALA A 28 31.54 8.85 45.20
C ALA A 28 31.92 8.63 46.66
N HIS A 29 31.57 9.56 47.54
CA HIS A 29 31.85 9.48 48.97
C HIS A 29 30.53 9.43 49.74
N ASP A 30 30.46 8.50 50.69
CA ASP A 30 29.33 8.34 51.62
C ASP A 30 29.37 9.34 52.79
N HIS A 31 30.39 10.21 52.83
CA HIS A 31 30.65 11.10 53.97
C HIS A 31 31.08 12.53 53.57
N LEU A 32 30.15 13.35 53.09
CA LEU A 32 30.31 14.81 52.94
C LEU A 32 29.86 15.52 54.22
N SER A 33 30.68 16.39 54.81
CA SER A 33 30.24 17.20 55.96
C SER A 33 29.22 18.26 55.54
N VAL A 34 28.08 18.27 56.23
CA VAL A 34 26.99 19.24 56.05
C VAL A 34 26.94 20.13 57.28
N SER A 35 26.94 21.45 57.09
CA SER A 35 26.77 22.42 58.18
C SER A 35 25.39 23.07 58.12
N ILE A 36 24.69 23.11 59.26
CA ILE A 36 23.41 23.80 59.40
C ILE A 36 23.64 25.18 60.03
N ASN A 37 23.16 26.25 59.38
CA ASN A 37 23.13 27.60 59.95
C ASN A 37 21.69 27.99 60.30
N GLU A 38 21.31 27.81 61.58
CA GLU A 38 20.04 28.29 62.13
C GLU A 38 20.24 29.70 62.71
N THR A 39 19.81 30.73 61.99
CA THR A 39 19.70 32.10 62.54
C THR A 39 18.23 32.45 62.77
N SER A 40 17.92 33.23 63.81
CA SER A 40 16.54 33.40 64.29
C SER A 40 15.59 34.20 63.38
N ASN A 41 16.08 34.78 62.28
CA ASN A 41 15.32 35.69 61.41
C ASN A 41 15.23 35.23 59.94
N ASP A 42 15.99 34.22 59.51
CA ASP A 42 16.04 33.74 58.12
C ASP A 42 15.72 32.23 58.07
N PRO A 43 15.19 31.69 56.94
CA PRO A 43 14.98 30.26 56.77
C PRO A 43 16.30 29.50 56.98
N PRO A 44 16.29 28.31 57.59
CA PRO A 44 17.51 27.61 57.92
C PRO A 44 18.23 27.12 56.64
N ILE A 45 19.54 27.31 56.60
CA ILE A 45 20.37 27.05 55.42
C ILE A 45 21.28 25.83 55.69
N LEU A 46 21.27 24.86 54.77
CA LEU A 46 22.26 23.80 54.65
C LEU A 46 23.39 24.25 53.73
N SER A 47 24.63 24.05 54.14
CA SER A 47 25.78 24.22 53.24
C SER A 47 26.69 23.01 53.22
N TRP A 48 27.19 22.71 52.03
CA TRP A 48 28.16 21.68 51.73
C TRP A 48 29.44 22.35 51.24
N ASP A 49 30.56 22.02 51.87
CA ASP A 49 31.87 22.56 51.51
C ASP A 49 32.87 21.41 51.42
N VAL A 50 33.48 21.25 50.25
CA VAL A 50 34.44 20.19 49.93
C VAL A 50 35.62 20.84 49.23
N THR A 51 36.79 20.80 49.85
CA THR A 51 38.02 21.35 49.28
C THR A 51 39.03 20.26 48.98
N GLY A 52 39.75 20.37 47.86
CA GLY A 52 40.93 19.57 47.56
C GLY A 52 40.66 18.22 46.89
N VAL A 53 39.56 18.07 46.15
CA VAL A 53 39.24 16.81 45.44
C VAL A 53 40.23 16.60 44.29
N GLN A 54 41.05 15.56 44.36
CA GLN A 54 42.03 15.24 43.32
C GLN A 54 41.34 14.65 42.07
N LEU A 55 41.54 15.29 40.92
CA LEU A 55 41.07 14.81 39.62
C LEU A 55 42.08 13.79 39.06
N GLN A 56 42.02 12.54 39.53
CA GLN A 56 42.89 11.46 39.03
C GLN A 56 42.43 11.00 37.63
N ASP A 57 43.40 10.74 36.74
CA ASP A 57 43.25 10.22 35.36
C ASP A 57 42.87 11.19 34.23
N ILE A 58 43.58 12.31 34.10
CA ILE A 58 43.60 13.11 32.86
C ILE A 58 44.93 12.85 32.10
N PRO A 59 44.90 12.30 30.87
CA PRO A 59 46.13 12.05 30.12
C PRO A 59 46.76 13.38 29.66
N GLY A 60 47.81 13.83 30.34
CA GLY A 60 48.65 14.95 29.91
C GLY A 60 48.86 16.10 30.91
N THR A 61 48.27 16.04 32.11
CA THR A 61 48.35 17.12 33.11
C THR A 61 49.12 16.68 34.35
N ASN A 62 49.97 17.56 34.91
CA ASN A 62 50.72 17.28 36.16
C ASN A 62 49.77 17.11 37.36
N ASP A 63 50.15 16.25 38.31
CA ASP A 63 49.40 15.75 39.49
C ASP A 63 48.93 16.80 40.54
N THR A 64 48.55 18.02 40.16
CA THR A 64 48.17 19.10 41.10
C THR A 64 46.76 19.67 40.88
N CYS A 65 45.89 18.92 40.21
CA CYS A 65 44.54 19.38 39.85
C CYS A 65 43.54 19.10 40.98
N THR A 66 43.05 20.16 41.64
CA THR A 66 42.03 20.02 42.68
C THR A 66 40.72 20.71 42.30
N LEU A 67 39.60 20.06 42.61
CA LEU A 67 38.24 20.59 42.49
C LEU A 67 37.70 20.90 43.89
N ASP A 68 37.23 22.13 44.07
CA ASP A 68 36.53 22.58 45.27
C ASP A 68 35.03 22.72 44.94
N PHE A 69 34.17 22.32 45.87
CA PHE A 69 32.72 22.37 45.72
C PHE A 69 32.10 23.06 46.94
N HIS A 70 31.38 24.15 46.70
CA HIS A 70 30.66 24.91 47.72
C HIS A 70 29.21 25.16 47.27
N TYR A 71 28.24 24.60 48.00
CA TYR A 71 26.82 24.79 47.70
C TYR A 71 26.04 25.06 48.97
N SER A 72 25.10 26.01 48.92
CA SER A 72 24.25 26.37 50.05
C SER A 72 22.81 26.54 49.63
N ASN A 73 21.87 26.04 50.46
CA ASN A 73 20.45 26.10 50.15
C ASN A 73 19.55 26.09 51.37
N ILE A 74 18.32 26.55 51.19
CA ILE A 74 17.26 26.49 52.20
C ILE A 74 16.80 25.04 52.43
N PHE A 75 16.36 24.74 53.65
CA PHE A 75 15.75 23.45 53.96
C PHE A 75 14.52 23.58 54.87
N PHE A 76 13.62 22.60 54.81
CA PHE A 76 12.44 22.56 55.67
C PHE A 76 12.71 21.71 56.93
N PRO A 77 12.41 22.21 58.14
CA PRO A 77 12.72 21.49 59.39
C PRO A 77 12.09 20.09 59.53
N THR A 78 10.97 19.83 58.84
CA THR A 78 10.20 18.58 58.89
C THR A 78 10.63 17.54 57.85
N THR A 79 11.66 17.82 57.05
CA THR A 79 12.12 16.89 56.01
C THR A 79 12.82 15.66 56.60
N ASP A 80 12.45 14.47 56.14
CA ASP A 80 13.08 13.19 56.51
C ASP A 80 14.16 12.74 55.53
N TYR A 81 13.92 12.97 54.24
CA TYR A 81 14.86 12.69 53.17
C TYR A 81 14.97 13.87 52.22
N LEU A 82 16.20 14.30 51.97
CA LEU A 82 16.53 15.40 51.06
C LEU A 82 17.42 14.86 49.94
N GLN A 83 17.10 15.20 48.69
CA GLN A 83 18.00 15.01 47.56
C GLN A 83 18.16 16.30 46.74
N VAL A 84 19.40 16.73 46.55
CA VAL A 84 19.76 17.89 45.72
C VAL A 84 20.41 17.39 44.44
N ARG A 85 19.94 17.88 43.29
CA ARG A 85 20.48 17.55 41.97
C ARG A 85 20.89 18.85 41.29
N TYR A 86 22.19 19.05 41.13
CA TYR A 86 22.74 20.30 40.61
C TYR A 86 23.81 20.03 39.56
N TRP A 87 23.86 20.85 38.51
CA TRP A 87 24.94 20.85 37.54
C TRP A 87 25.13 22.23 36.94
N GLU A 88 26.34 22.54 36.51
CA GLU A 88 26.67 23.79 35.84
C GLU A 88 27.76 23.58 34.78
N PRO A 89 27.70 24.32 33.65
CA PRO A 89 28.79 24.37 32.68
C PRO A 89 29.95 25.23 33.20
N VAL A 90 31.17 24.92 32.76
CA VAL A 90 32.37 25.66 33.13
C VAL A 90 32.55 26.89 32.24
N TRP A 91 32.88 28.03 32.84
CA TRP A 91 32.97 29.32 32.16
C TRP A 91 34.42 29.83 32.06
N ASN A 92 34.93 29.97 30.84
CA ASN A 92 36.33 30.37 30.61
C ASN A 92 36.55 31.91 30.60
N ASN A 93 35.53 32.73 30.31
CA ASN A 93 35.72 34.15 30.06
C ASN A 93 35.27 35.05 31.22
N ARG A 94 36.06 35.12 32.30
CA ARG A 94 35.79 35.91 33.54
C ARG A 94 35.71 37.44 33.37
N SER A 95 35.58 37.95 32.15
CA SER A 95 35.72 39.38 31.83
C SER A 95 34.42 40.17 31.71
N GLN A 96 33.24 39.54 31.81
CA GLN A 96 31.94 40.22 31.87
C GLN A 96 31.28 40.03 33.24
N PRO A 97 30.70 41.08 33.85
CA PRO A 97 29.91 40.94 35.07
C PRO A 97 28.51 40.47 34.68
N ALA A 98 28.37 39.23 34.24
CA ALA A 98 27.07 38.59 34.24
C ALA A 98 26.66 38.40 35.71
N PHE A 99 25.39 38.69 36.03
CA PHE A 99 24.70 38.44 37.31
C PHE A 99 25.52 37.67 38.33
N SER A 100 25.73 38.22 39.53
CA SER A 100 26.44 37.67 40.70
C SER A 100 26.01 36.24 41.08
N ARG A 101 26.24 35.25 40.22
CA ARG A 101 26.07 33.82 40.48
C ARG A 101 27.35 33.35 41.13
N LYS A 102 27.19 32.77 42.33
CA LYS A 102 28.25 31.98 42.94
C LYS A 102 28.35 30.67 42.16
N GLU A 103 29.48 30.43 41.52
CA GLU A 103 29.84 29.12 40.96
C GLU A 103 29.94 28.12 42.13
N ALA A 104 29.33 26.94 41.98
CA ALA A 104 29.39 25.91 43.01
C ALA A 104 30.68 25.09 42.90
N PHE A 105 31.26 24.98 41.71
CA PHE A 105 32.50 24.26 41.45
C PHE A 105 33.62 25.22 41.07
N THR A 106 34.77 25.11 41.73
CA THR A 106 35.96 25.89 41.40
C THR A 106 37.17 25.00 41.26
N THR A 107 37.87 25.10 40.13
CA THR A 107 39.09 24.34 39.84
C THR A 107 40.34 25.12 40.24
N HIS A 108 41.35 24.41 40.74
CA HIS A 108 42.65 24.98 41.12
C HIS A 108 43.79 24.16 40.50
N GLY A 109 44.75 24.86 39.88
CA GLY A 109 45.98 24.26 39.36
C GLY A 109 45.91 23.68 37.95
N CYS A 110 44.79 23.83 37.23
CA CYS A 110 44.58 23.37 35.85
C CYS A 110 43.75 24.37 35.03
N ASP A 111 43.93 24.38 33.71
CA ASP A 111 42.93 24.90 32.79
C ASP A 111 41.80 23.86 32.72
N ASP A 112 40.56 24.30 32.98
CA ASP A 112 39.38 23.48 33.26
C ASP A 112 39.30 22.17 32.44
N PRO A 113 39.48 20.99 33.07
CA PRO A 113 39.62 19.72 32.34
C PRO A 113 38.30 19.12 31.85
N TYR A 114 37.18 19.64 32.33
CA TYR A 114 35.82 19.25 31.94
C TYR A 114 35.04 20.50 31.56
N ASP A 115 34.07 20.35 30.66
CA ASP A 115 33.25 21.47 30.18
C ASP A 115 32.00 21.69 31.05
N LEU A 116 31.64 20.73 31.90
CA LEU A 116 30.57 20.84 32.89
C LEU A 116 30.81 19.91 34.09
N TYR A 117 30.27 20.29 35.24
CA TYR A 117 30.28 19.52 36.47
C TYR A 117 28.85 19.32 36.99
N GLY A 118 28.61 18.17 37.61
CA GLY A 118 27.33 17.84 38.22
C GLY A 118 27.48 17.08 39.53
N VAL A 119 26.50 17.23 40.42
CA VAL A 119 26.44 16.58 41.72
C VAL A 119 25.02 16.13 42.04
N VAL A 120 24.94 14.95 42.66
CA VAL A 120 23.75 14.48 43.37
C VAL A 120 24.12 14.32 44.83
N ILE A 121 23.44 15.05 45.71
CA ILE A 121 23.62 14.97 47.16
C ILE A 121 22.35 14.37 47.76
N SER A 122 22.48 13.41 48.66
CA SER A 122 21.36 12.88 49.42
C SER A 122 21.64 12.85 50.92
N VAL A 123 20.63 13.28 51.68
CA VAL A 123 20.60 13.28 53.14
C VAL A 123 19.40 12.44 53.57
N ASN A 124 19.64 11.46 54.43
CA ASN A 124 18.59 10.60 54.98
C ASN A 124 18.64 10.64 56.51
N ALA A 125 17.64 11.27 57.14
CA ALA A 125 17.56 11.39 58.60
C ALA A 125 17.36 10.04 59.29
N THR A 126 16.58 9.14 58.67
CA THR A 126 16.25 7.82 59.23
C THR A 126 17.47 6.91 59.33
N VAL A 127 18.39 6.99 58.36
CA VAL A 127 19.65 6.22 58.35
C VAL A 127 20.60 6.72 59.45
N ALA A 128 20.48 7.99 59.85
CA ALA A 128 21.26 8.59 60.95
C ALA A 128 20.60 8.40 62.34
N GLY A 129 19.43 7.75 62.42
CA GLY A 129 18.73 7.48 63.68
C GLY A 129 17.98 8.67 64.28
N ALA A 130 17.58 9.65 63.45
CA ALA A 130 16.77 10.79 63.85
C ALA A 130 15.44 10.83 63.07
N ASN A 131 14.45 11.53 63.63
CA ASN A 131 13.10 11.61 63.05
C ASN A 131 12.92 12.81 62.10
N SER A 132 13.95 13.62 61.88
CA SER A 132 13.96 14.74 60.92
C SER A 132 15.39 15.27 60.77
N ILE A 133 15.68 15.93 59.64
CA ILE A 133 17.01 16.52 59.38
C ILE A 133 17.40 17.58 60.43
N SER A 134 16.44 18.31 60.99
CA SER A 134 16.68 19.30 62.05
C SER A 134 17.17 18.71 63.38
N GLN A 135 16.99 17.40 63.59
CA GLN A 135 17.46 16.69 64.79
C GLN A 135 18.87 16.10 64.62
N LEU A 136 19.41 16.08 63.40
CA LEU A 136 20.83 15.83 63.17
C LEU A 136 21.55 17.12 63.61
N GLY A 137 22.54 16.99 64.51
CA GLY A 137 23.27 18.15 65.05
C GLY A 137 23.93 19.04 63.98
N SER A 138 24.61 20.10 64.39
CA SER A 138 25.17 21.13 63.48
C SER A 138 26.11 20.61 62.39
N GLU A 139 26.67 19.41 62.56
CA GLU A 139 27.50 18.73 61.56
C GLU A 139 27.07 17.26 61.41
N PHE A 140 26.73 16.84 60.19
CA PHE A 140 26.45 15.43 59.86
C PHE A 140 26.95 15.07 58.46
N THR A 141 26.95 13.78 58.11
CA THR A 141 27.47 13.30 56.82
C THR A 141 26.36 13.03 55.80
N SER A 142 26.49 13.55 54.58
CA SER A 142 25.63 13.22 53.43
C SER A 142 26.35 12.33 52.43
N SER A 143 25.61 11.56 51.63
CA SER A 143 26.18 10.88 50.46
C SER A 143 26.15 11.82 49.26
N ALA A 144 27.25 11.89 48.52
CA ALA A 144 27.32 12.68 47.29
C ALA A 144 28.04 11.95 46.16
N GLY A 145 27.50 12.07 44.95
CA GLY A 145 28.12 11.64 43.71
C GLY A 145 28.40 12.84 42.81
N ILE A 146 29.67 13.14 42.57
CA ILE A 146 30.13 14.21 41.67
C ILE A 146 30.66 13.59 40.38
N PHE A 147 30.29 14.16 39.25
CA PHE A 147 30.78 13.78 37.93
C PHE A 147 31.18 15.04 37.12
N GLY A 148 32.10 14.86 36.18
CA GLY A 148 32.49 15.86 35.21
C GLY A 148 32.35 15.32 33.80
N CYS A 149 31.92 16.16 32.87
CA CYS A 149 31.75 15.76 31.47
C CYS A 149 32.52 16.67 30.52
N LYS A 150 33.11 16.04 29.50
CA LYS A 150 33.67 16.72 28.35
C LYS A 150 32.68 16.63 27.19
N VAL A 151 32.43 17.75 26.52
CA VAL A 151 31.48 17.87 25.40
C VAL A 151 32.27 18.05 24.11
N GLU A 152 32.23 17.06 23.24
CA GLU A 152 32.81 17.13 21.90
C GLU A 152 31.69 17.38 20.87
N TYR A 153 31.85 18.43 20.07
CA TYR A 153 30.92 18.75 18.99
C TYR A 153 31.45 18.16 17.69
N ARG A 154 30.64 17.35 17.00
CA ARG A 154 31.07 16.59 15.81
C ARG A 154 30.17 16.83 14.62
N GLN A 155 30.75 16.67 13.43
CA GLN A 155 30.05 16.68 12.15
C GLN A 155 30.48 15.49 11.28
N ALA A 156 29.58 14.97 10.45
CA ALA A 156 29.89 13.93 9.47
C ALA A 156 28.93 14.00 8.28
N GLU A 157 29.34 13.47 7.12
CA GLU A 157 28.39 13.17 6.05
C GLU A 157 27.63 11.88 6.41
N ALA A 158 26.31 11.92 6.25
CA ALA A 158 25.43 10.79 6.50
C ALA A 158 24.43 10.61 5.37
N LYS A 159 24.14 9.35 5.05
CA LYS A 159 22.97 8.99 4.24
C LYS A 159 21.75 9.02 5.15
N VAL A 160 20.90 10.03 4.96
CA VAL A 160 19.65 10.23 5.68
C VAL A 160 18.52 9.64 4.84
N SER A 161 17.78 8.71 5.43
CA SER A 161 16.57 8.13 4.85
C SER A 161 15.37 8.80 5.50
N MET A 162 14.47 9.35 4.69
CA MET A 162 13.31 10.10 5.16
C MET A 162 12.08 9.82 4.29
N HIS A 163 10.90 9.93 4.87
CA HIS A 163 9.66 9.88 4.09
C HIS A 163 9.42 11.21 3.36
N ALA A 164 8.42 11.26 2.47
CA ALA A 164 8.04 12.49 1.77
C ALA A 164 7.58 13.61 2.72
N ASN A 165 7.25 13.25 3.97
CA ASN A 165 6.91 14.15 5.06
C ASN A 165 8.15 14.56 5.91
N SER A 166 9.38 14.40 5.39
CA SER A 166 10.62 14.76 6.09
C SER A 166 10.90 14.01 7.40
N SER A 167 10.08 13.03 7.79
CA SER A 167 10.35 12.20 8.97
C SER A 167 11.54 11.27 8.70
N ILE A 168 12.52 11.28 9.61
CA ILE A 168 13.77 10.52 9.44
C ILE A 168 13.56 9.07 9.87
N THR A 169 13.70 8.14 8.95
CA THR A 169 13.58 6.70 9.22
C THR A 169 14.89 6.11 9.72
N ASN A 170 16.00 6.47 9.07
CA ASN A 170 17.32 5.94 9.38
C ASN A 170 18.41 6.94 9.01
N ILE A 171 19.49 6.95 9.81
CA ILE A 171 20.68 7.78 9.57
C ILE A 171 21.87 6.83 9.53
N TYR A 172 22.59 6.82 8.41
CA TYR A 172 23.84 6.08 8.27
C TYR A 172 24.99 7.06 8.07
N GLY A 173 25.75 7.34 9.14
CA GLY A 173 26.94 8.18 9.09
C GLY A 173 28.10 7.48 8.40
N TYR A 174 28.83 8.19 7.54
CA TYR A 174 30.08 7.69 6.95
C TYR A 174 31.24 7.95 7.93
N PRO A 175 31.79 6.92 8.61
CA PRO A 175 32.77 7.13 9.68
C PRO A 175 34.05 7.82 9.21
N ASN A 176 34.39 7.69 7.91
CA ASN A 176 35.58 8.34 7.33
C ASN A 176 35.43 9.86 7.16
N THR A 177 34.23 10.41 7.33
CA THR A 177 33.93 11.84 7.16
C THR A 177 33.73 12.57 8.48
N GLU A 178 33.84 11.86 9.59
CA GLU A 178 33.68 12.40 10.93
C GLU A 178 34.80 13.40 11.27
N ARG A 179 34.41 14.59 11.73
CA ARG A 179 35.30 15.69 12.10
C ARG A 179 34.78 16.38 13.36
N GLU A 180 35.70 16.80 14.21
CA GLU A 180 35.40 17.65 15.36
C GLU A 180 35.18 19.11 14.90
N LEU A 181 34.20 19.79 15.48
CA LEU A 181 33.91 21.21 15.27
C LEU A 181 34.76 22.02 16.24
N GLY A 182 35.77 22.71 15.70
CA GLY A 182 36.60 23.62 16.48
C GLY A 182 35.90 24.93 16.82
N THR A 183 36.55 25.71 17.68
CA THR A 183 36.12 27.07 18.09
C THR A 183 36.09 28.09 16.94
N ASP A 184 36.69 27.76 15.79
CA ASP A 184 36.64 28.55 14.56
C ASP A 184 35.31 28.41 13.80
N GLN A 185 34.60 27.30 13.97
CA GLN A 185 33.34 27.00 13.29
C GLN A 185 32.13 27.20 14.20
N LEU A 186 32.26 26.86 15.48
CA LEU A 186 31.22 27.02 16.50
C LEU A 186 31.76 27.86 17.65
N ASN A 187 31.03 28.90 18.04
CA ASN A 187 31.35 29.66 19.25
C ASN A 187 30.93 28.84 20.47
N ILE A 188 31.86 28.04 20.99
CA ILE A 188 31.63 27.14 22.13
C ILE A 188 31.30 27.94 23.39
N ASP A 189 31.99 29.06 23.62
CA ASP A 189 31.76 29.92 24.79
C ASP A 189 30.30 30.41 24.81
N ALA A 190 29.79 30.97 23.71
CA ALA A 190 28.40 31.43 23.63
C ALA A 190 27.37 30.29 23.81
N PHE A 191 27.72 29.06 23.43
CA PHE A 191 26.87 27.90 23.65
C PHE A 191 26.88 27.45 25.13
N GLN A 192 28.04 27.50 25.79
CA GLN A 192 28.15 27.27 27.23
C GLN A 192 27.37 28.33 28.03
N ASP A 193 27.38 29.59 27.59
CA ASP A 193 26.54 30.65 28.16
C ASP A 193 25.04 30.29 28.10
N LEU A 194 24.59 29.78 26.95
CA LEU A 194 23.21 29.34 26.75
C LEU A 194 22.87 28.13 27.62
N LEU A 195 23.79 27.18 27.78
CA LEU A 195 23.64 26.06 28.72
C LEU A 195 23.52 26.54 30.16
N SER A 196 24.30 27.55 30.56
CA SER A 196 24.30 28.10 31.92
C SER A 196 22.96 28.77 32.30
N GLN A 197 22.26 29.31 31.31
CA GLN A 197 20.92 29.87 31.51
C GLN A 197 19.88 28.77 31.73
N ARG A 198 20.05 27.60 31.09
CA ARG A 198 19.13 26.45 31.20
C ARG A 198 19.42 25.53 32.39
N ALA A 199 20.66 25.46 32.85
CA ALA A 199 21.09 24.57 33.94
C ALA A 199 20.22 24.66 35.21
N PRO A 200 19.85 25.85 35.73
CA PRO A 200 19.03 25.99 36.96
C PRO A 200 17.65 25.35 36.86
N TYR A 201 17.06 25.30 35.67
CA TYR A 201 15.73 24.73 35.42
C TYR A 201 15.74 23.21 35.26
N THR A 202 16.93 22.61 35.14
CA THR A 202 17.10 21.16 34.96
C THR A 202 17.66 20.47 36.20
N GLY A 203 18.17 21.26 37.15
CA GLY A 203 18.41 20.86 38.53
C GLY A 203 17.16 21.02 39.37
N ASP A 204 17.03 20.13 40.35
CA ASP A 204 15.84 20.00 41.20
C ASP A 204 16.23 19.57 42.60
N MET A 205 15.37 19.91 43.56
CA MET A 205 15.48 19.50 44.95
C MET A 205 14.25 18.76 45.39
N LEU A 206 14.44 17.61 46.03
CA LEU A 206 13.38 16.79 46.58
C LEU A 206 13.45 16.81 48.09
N PHE A 207 12.37 17.27 48.72
CA PHE A 207 12.12 17.13 50.15
C PHE A 207 11.04 16.09 50.34
N ILE A 208 11.35 15.00 51.03
CA ILE A 208 10.41 13.92 51.31
C ILE A 208 10.18 13.91 52.82
N GLU A 209 8.91 14.02 53.20
CA GLU A 209 8.43 13.86 54.57
C GLU A 209 7.57 12.59 54.63
N LEU A 210 7.83 11.75 55.63
CA LEU A 210 7.13 10.50 55.89
C LEU A 210 6.27 10.66 57.13
N ASN A 211 4.95 10.57 56.94
CA ASN A 211 4.05 10.56 58.09
C ASN A 211 4.06 9.18 58.75
N GLU A 212 4.78 9.03 59.86
CA GLU A 212 4.88 7.76 60.62
C GLU A 212 3.52 7.20 61.08
N THR A 213 2.49 8.04 61.19
CA THR A 213 1.16 7.63 61.69
C THR A 213 0.20 7.15 60.60
N THR A 214 0.32 7.65 59.37
CA THR A 214 -0.55 7.28 58.24
C THR A 214 0.17 6.45 57.18
N GLY A 215 1.50 6.46 57.13
CA GLY A 215 2.30 5.81 56.10
C GLY A 215 2.36 6.60 54.78
N ASP A 216 1.78 7.80 54.74
CA ASP A 216 1.78 8.67 53.56
C ASP A 216 3.13 9.37 53.42
N THR A 217 3.60 9.50 52.18
CA THR A 217 4.82 10.23 51.82
C THR A 217 4.45 11.52 51.11
N THR A 218 4.82 12.66 51.67
CA THR A 218 4.67 13.96 51.00
C THR A 218 6.00 14.34 50.35
N VAL A 219 5.99 14.50 49.03
CA VAL A 219 7.16 14.93 48.26
C VAL A 219 6.96 16.38 47.84
N THR A 220 7.94 17.23 48.17
CA THR A 220 7.99 18.63 47.72
C THR A 220 9.20 18.77 46.80
N GLU A 221 8.95 19.15 45.54
CA GLU A 221 10.00 19.45 44.57
C GLU A 221 10.14 20.96 44.42
N LEU A 222 11.36 21.48 44.57
CA LEU A 222 11.66 22.88 44.32
C LEU A 222 12.66 23.00 43.17
N PRO A 223 12.40 23.87 42.18
CA PRO A 223 13.39 24.16 41.14
C PRO A 223 14.57 24.93 41.76
N VAL A 224 15.77 24.73 41.22
CA VAL A 224 16.97 25.44 41.68
C VAL A 224 17.00 26.86 41.10
N ILE A 225 15.99 27.69 41.43
CA ILE A 225 15.98 29.12 41.05
C ILE A 225 16.67 29.89 42.18
N SER A 226 17.52 30.85 41.79
CA SER A 226 18.55 31.51 42.60
C SER A 226 18.17 31.93 44.02
N GLN A 227 19.21 31.99 44.86
CA GLN A 227 19.29 32.45 46.26
C GLN A 227 18.72 33.87 46.58
N ASP A 228 18.03 34.54 45.67
CA ASP A 228 17.42 35.87 45.87
C ASP A 228 15.99 35.89 45.29
N LEU A 229 15.04 35.30 46.01
CA LEU A 229 13.59 35.50 45.78
C LEU A 229 12.92 35.71 47.13
N GLY A 230 12.37 36.91 47.30
CA GLY A 230 11.81 37.43 48.55
C GLY A 230 10.41 36.93 48.91
N ASP A 231 9.78 36.08 48.10
CA ASP A 231 8.49 35.48 48.40
C ASP A 231 8.51 33.99 47.99
N LEU A 232 8.60 33.12 49.00
CA LEU A 232 8.57 31.66 48.87
C LEU A 232 7.10 31.19 48.92
N GLU A 233 6.48 30.92 47.77
CA GLU A 233 5.39 29.95 47.74
C GLU A 233 5.97 28.58 47.34
N PRO A 234 5.97 27.58 48.25
CA PRO A 234 6.40 26.24 47.91
C PRO A 234 5.41 25.67 46.88
N LEU A 235 5.93 25.37 45.69
CA LEU A 235 5.18 24.62 44.69
C LEU A 235 5.05 23.18 45.18
N LEU A 236 3.87 22.81 45.67
CA LEU A 236 3.51 21.41 45.93
C LEU A 236 3.38 20.71 44.58
N VAL A 237 4.33 19.82 44.28
CA VAL A 237 4.30 18.99 43.06
C VAL A 237 3.78 17.59 43.40
N LEU A 238 2.93 17.09 42.51
CA LEU A 238 2.29 15.78 42.49
C LEU A 238 3.30 14.62 42.64
N ASP A 239 2.83 13.48 43.17
CA ASP A 239 3.48 12.20 43.51
C ASP A 239 4.48 11.54 42.50
N ALA A 240 4.92 12.22 41.43
CA ALA A 240 5.67 11.64 40.31
C ALA A 240 7.21 11.76 40.39
N SER A 241 7.77 12.57 41.29
CA SER A 241 9.22 12.77 41.38
C SER A 241 9.88 11.74 42.31
N THR A 242 10.52 10.71 41.74
CA THR A 242 11.25 9.68 42.50
C THR A 242 12.71 10.06 42.73
N VAL A 243 13.32 9.52 43.78
CA VAL A 243 14.77 9.59 44.03
C VAL A 243 15.55 9.03 42.83
N MET A 244 16.64 9.71 42.41
CA MET A 244 17.48 9.31 41.27
C MET A 244 18.89 8.97 41.74
N THR A 245 19.54 8.05 41.04
CA THR A 245 20.96 7.76 41.20
C THR A 245 21.83 8.76 40.44
N THR A 246 23.13 8.82 40.76
CA THR A 246 24.10 9.66 40.04
C THR A 246 24.16 9.30 38.54
N ASP A 247 24.03 8.02 38.19
CA ASP A 247 24.05 7.56 36.79
C ASP A 247 22.80 8.01 36.00
N GLU A 248 21.63 7.95 36.64
CA GLU A 248 20.38 8.42 36.04
C GLU A 248 20.39 9.93 35.81
N PHE A 249 20.92 10.69 36.77
CA PHE A 249 21.08 12.14 36.63
C PHE A 249 22.14 12.52 35.60
N GLU A 250 23.29 11.82 35.55
CA GLU A 250 24.28 11.97 34.47
C GLU A 250 23.63 11.75 33.10
N GLY A 251 22.80 10.71 32.97
CA GLY A 251 22.03 10.45 31.75
C GLY A 251 21.05 11.57 31.40
N LYS A 252 20.37 12.16 32.40
CA LYS A 252 19.49 13.33 32.24
C LYS A 252 20.27 14.54 31.71
N VAL A 253 21.43 14.85 32.29
CA VAL A 253 22.29 15.96 31.86
C VAL A 253 22.82 15.74 30.45
N LYS A 254 23.34 14.54 30.12
CA LYS A 254 23.79 14.19 28.76
C LYS A 254 22.71 14.44 27.71
N ARG A 255 21.48 13.99 28.00
CA ARG A 255 20.33 14.18 27.10
C ARG A 255 20.00 15.66 26.94
N SER A 256 19.93 16.40 28.05
CA SER A 256 19.62 17.83 28.06
C SER A 256 20.63 18.67 27.25
N VAL A 257 21.93 18.38 27.39
CA VAL A 257 22.97 19.07 26.61
C VAL A 257 22.88 18.72 25.12
N ALA A 258 22.69 17.44 24.77
CA ALA A 258 22.55 17.01 23.38
C ALA A 258 21.30 17.60 22.71
N GLU A 259 20.16 17.61 23.42
CA GLU A 259 18.91 18.22 22.94
C GLU A 259 19.09 19.73 22.77
N THR A 260 19.68 20.41 23.74
CA THR A 260 19.97 21.84 23.65
C THR A 260 20.89 22.16 22.48
N PHE A 261 21.89 21.31 22.20
CA PHE A 261 22.76 21.46 21.03
C PHE A 261 21.98 21.33 19.72
N VAL A 262 21.17 20.27 19.55
CA VAL A 262 20.38 20.05 18.33
C VAL A 262 19.39 21.20 18.10
N LEU A 263 18.69 21.63 19.15
CA LEU A 263 17.75 22.76 19.10
C LEU A 263 18.47 24.05 18.70
N THR A 264 19.62 24.34 19.33
CA THR A 264 20.40 25.55 19.02
C THR A 264 20.95 25.51 17.60
N MET A 265 21.49 24.38 17.16
CA MET A 265 22.00 24.20 15.79
C MET A 265 20.89 24.40 14.76
N SER A 266 19.66 23.95 15.06
CA SER A 266 18.50 24.16 14.18
C SER A 266 18.17 25.64 13.94
N ARG A 267 18.40 26.51 14.94
CA ARG A 267 18.21 27.97 14.84
C ARG A 267 19.25 28.67 13.96
N LEU A 268 20.43 28.07 13.79
CA LEU A 268 21.50 28.64 12.97
C LEU A 268 21.20 28.52 11.48
N PHE A 269 20.33 27.59 11.08
CA PHE A 269 19.89 27.46 9.70
C PHE A 269 18.81 28.50 9.40
N ASN A 270 18.92 29.18 8.25
CA ASN A 270 17.93 30.16 7.80
C ASN A 270 16.85 29.46 6.97
N PRO A 271 15.64 29.21 7.50
CA PRO A 271 14.57 28.54 6.77
C PRO A 271 13.83 29.47 5.79
N ASP A 272 14.15 30.77 5.74
CA ASP A 272 13.55 31.74 4.82
C ASP A 272 14.33 31.86 3.50
N GLN A 273 15.49 31.20 3.40
CA GLN A 273 16.21 31.11 2.14
C GLN A 273 15.49 30.13 1.22
N ASP A 274 15.40 30.47 -0.07
CA ASP A 274 14.78 29.59 -1.06
C ASP A 274 15.42 28.19 -1.02
N PRO A 275 14.62 27.12 -1.09
CA PRO A 275 15.10 25.75 -0.95
C PRO A 275 16.16 25.44 -2.02
N THR A 276 17.24 24.79 -1.60
CA THR A 276 18.30 24.34 -2.49
C THR A 276 17.98 22.96 -3.04
N ASP A 277 18.17 22.77 -4.35
CA ASP A 277 17.99 21.47 -4.99
C ASP A 277 19.08 20.49 -4.54
N ALA A 278 18.68 19.41 -3.86
CA ALA A 278 19.58 18.34 -3.43
C ALA A 278 19.30 17.04 -4.21
N PRO A 279 20.35 16.33 -4.67
CA PRO A 279 20.15 15.02 -5.29
C PRO A 279 19.68 14.00 -4.25
N ALA A 280 18.47 13.46 -4.46
CA ALA A 280 17.88 12.43 -3.61
C ALA A 280 17.53 11.18 -4.44
N GLN A 281 17.71 10.01 -3.85
CA GLN A 281 17.29 8.73 -4.41
C GLN A 281 15.94 8.35 -3.80
N ARG A 282 14.90 8.28 -4.64
CA ARG A 282 13.57 7.83 -4.25
C ARG A 282 13.48 6.30 -4.36
N GLU A 283 13.36 5.63 -3.23
CA GLU A 283 13.00 4.22 -3.15
C GLU A 283 11.48 4.12 -2.97
N SER A 284 10.82 3.45 -3.92
CA SER A 284 9.37 3.20 -3.86
C SER A 284 9.12 1.73 -4.15
N THR A 285 8.31 1.09 -3.32
CA THR A 285 7.86 -0.29 -3.55
C THR A 285 6.87 -0.33 -4.71
N GLN A 286 7.38 -0.49 -5.93
CA GLN A 286 6.56 -0.67 -7.13
C GLN A 286 6.50 -2.15 -7.51
N VAL A 287 5.30 -2.60 -7.88
CA VAL A 287 5.09 -3.93 -8.46
C VAL A 287 5.65 -3.91 -9.88
N ALA A 288 6.81 -4.55 -10.07
CA ALA A 288 7.39 -4.77 -11.40
C ALA A 288 7.02 -6.17 -11.91
N ILE A 289 6.54 -6.27 -13.15
CA ILE A 289 6.39 -7.54 -13.84
C ILE A 289 7.78 -7.95 -14.31
N SER A 290 8.44 -8.84 -13.57
CA SER A 290 9.72 -9.41 -14.00
C SER A 290 9.45 -10.54 -15.00
N VAL A 291 10.04 -10.42 -16.19
CA VAL A 291 10.04 -11.52 -17.16
C VAL A 291 10.98 -12.60 -16.62
N VAL A 292 10.41 -13.76 -16.27
CA VAL A 292 11.21 -14.91 -15.85
C VAL A 292 12.04 -15.37 -17.05
N SER A 293 13.34 -15.12 -17.00
CA SER A 293 14.29 -15.33 -18.11
C SER A 293 14.23 -16.76 -18.67
N PHE A 294 14.12 -17.76 -17.79
CA PHE A 294 13.92 -19.15 -18.17
C PHE A 294 12.65 -19.32 -19.03
N ALA A 295 11.50 -18.84 -18.57
CA ALA A 295 10.24 -19.01 -19.30
C ALA A 295 10.27 -18.33 -20.68
N SER A 296 10.86 -17.14 -20.78
CA SER A 296 11.08 -16.44 -22.06
C SER A 296 11.91 -17.30 -23.01
N LEU A 297 13.04 -17.81 -22.53
CA LEU A 297 13.94 -18.64 -23.33
C LEU A 297 13.27 -19.92 -23.85
N PHE A 298 12.48 -20.61 -23.01
CA PHE A 298 11.71 -21.77 -23.48
C PHE A 298 10.67 -21.39 -24.53
N SER A 299 9.98 -20.25 -24.37
CA SER A 299 9.01 -19.77 -25.35
C SER A 299 9.66 -19.42 -26.69
N GLU A 300 10.84 -18.78 -26.66
CA GLU A 300 11.64 -18.44 -27.83
C GLU A 300 12.14 -19.69 -28.54
N VAL A 301 12.61 -20.69 -27.78
CA VAL A 301 13.05 -21.98 -28.33
C VAL A 301 11.88 -22.72 -28.98
N ILE A 302 10.70 -22.76 -28.35
CA ILE A 302 9.51 -23.39 -28.94
C ILE A 302 9.10 -22.69 -30.24
N LEU A 303 9.09 -21.36 -30.27
CA LEU A 303 8.80 -20.58 -31.46
C LEU A 303 9.85 -20.80 -32.56
N ALA A 304 11.13 -20.86 -32.21
CA ALA A 304 12.21 -21.15 -33.14
C ALA A 304 12.08 -22.56 -33.71
N ILE A 305 11.78 -23.58 -32.89
CA ILE A 305 11.51 -24.95 -33.34
C ILE A 305 10.29 -24.97 -34.27
N ALA A 306 9.20 -24.28 -33.92
CA ALA A 306 8.01 -24.19 -34.77
C ALA A 306 8.32 -23.50 -36.12
N MET A 307 9.12 -22.44 -36.11
CA MET A 307 9.58 -21.76 -37.32
C MET A 307 10.45 -22.68 -38.19
N CYS A 308 11.44 -23.36 -37.59
CA CYS A 308 12.26 -24.34 -38.29
C CYS A 308 11.43 -25.49 -38.87
N LEU A 309 10.47 -26.03 -38.12
CA LEU A 309 9.57 -27.08 -38.58
C LEU A 309 8.67 -26.59 -39.72
N THR A 310 8.13 -25.38 -39.66
CA THR A 310 7.30 -24.85 -40.75
C THR A 310 8.11 -24.59 -42.02
N ILE A 311 9.31 -24.01 -41.91
CA ILE A 311 10.24 -23.84 -43.03
C ILE A 311 10.63 -25.20 -43.63
N TYR A 312 10.96 -26.17 -42.76
CA TYR A 312 11.28 -27.54 -43.16
C TYR A 312 10.11 -28.20 -43.89
N LEU A 313 8.88 -28.09 -43.38
CA LEU A 313 7.69 -28.64 -44.02
C LEU A 313 7.40 -27.95 -45.34
N ILE A 314 7.58 -26.63 -45.46
CA ILE A 314 7.41 -25.90 -46.74
C ILE A 314 8.41 -26.42 -47.78
N TYR A 315 9.68 -26.54 -47.40
CA TYR A 315 10.73 -27.08 -48.28
C TYR A 315 10.46 -28.54 -48.66
N PHE A 316 10.13 -29.39 -47.69
CA PHE A 316 9.89 -30.81 -47.89
C PHE A 316 8.63 -31.07 -48.74
N TYR A 317 7.52 -30.36 -48.47
CA TYR A 317 6.31 -30.50 -49.28
C TYR A 317 6.45 -29.93 -50.69
N GLY A 318 7.31 -28.92 -50.90
CA GLY A 318 7.61 -28.39 -52.23
C GLY A 318 8.44 -29.34 -53.09
N THR A 319 9.34 -30.12 -52.48
CA THR A 319 10.26 -31.03 -53.18
C THR A 319 9.72 -32.45 -53.36
N ARG A 320 8.66 -32.82 -52.63
CA ARG A 320 8.08 -34.16 -52.72
C ARG A 320 7.35 -34.37 -54.05
N PRO A 321 7.59 -35.48 -54.78
CA PRO A 321 6.79 -35.80 -55.96
C PRO A 321 5.32 -36.02 -55.56
N ASN A 322 4.43 -35.17 -56.08
CA ASN A 322 2.99 -35.26 -55.82
C ASN A 322 2.29 -36.07 -56.91
N ILE A 323 1.51 -37.06 -56.48
CA ILE A 323 0.67 -37.90 -57.36
C ILE A 323 -0.54 -37.10 -57.89
N LEU A 324 -0.98 -36.09 -57.14
CA LEU A 324 -2.14 -35.25 -57.45
C LEU A 324 -1.68 -33.90 -58.05
N GLN A 325 -2.19 -33.55 -59.24
CA GLN A 325 -1.91 -32.26 -59.89
C GLN A 325 -2.77 -31.12 -59.36
N SER A 326 -3.96 -31.42 -58.84
CA SER A 326 -4.90 -30.42 -58.30
C SER A 326 -5.54 -30.90 -57.00
N ASP A 327 -5.99 -29.95 -56.19
CA ASP A 327 -6.67 -30.23 -54.92
C ASP A 327 -7.95 -31.07 -55.16
N PRO A 328 -8.03 -32.31 -54.63
CA PRO A 328 -9.18 -33.20 -54.83
C PRO A 328 -10.39 -32.83 -53.95
N SER A 329 -10.42 -31.65 -53.33
CA SER A 329 -11.47 -31.23 -52.38
C SER A 329 -12.88 -31.10 -52.98
N SER A 330 -13.00 -30.92 -54.31
CA SER A 330 -14.29 -30.86 -55.00
C SER A 330 -14.65 -32.21 -55.62
N ILE A 331 -15.94 -32.56 -55.63
CA ILE A 331 -16.42 -33.82 -56.24
C ILE A 331 -16.04 -33.86 -57.72
N GLY A 332 -16.09 -32.72 -58.43
CA GLY A 332 -15.71 -32.64 -59.83
C GLY A 332 -14.23 -32.90 -60.10
N ALA A 333 -13.34 -32.45 -59.20
CA ALA A 333 -11.92 -32.79 -59.27
C ALA A 333 -11.70 -34.30 -59.05
N MET A 334 -12.39 -34.90 -58.09
CA MET A 334 -12.34 -36.36 -57.88
C MET A 334 -12.88 -37.14 -59.08
N CYS A 335 -13.93 -36.67 -59.74
CA CYS A 335 -14.47 -37.28 -60.97
C CYS A 335 -13.46 -37.21 -62.12
N SER A 336 -12.82 -36.05 -62.33
CA SER A 336 -11.78 -35.89 -63.35
C SER A 336 -10.55 -36.78 -63.09
N MET A 337 -10.21 -36.99 -61.82
CA MET A 337 -9.16 -37.95 -61.45
C MET A 337 -9.60 -39.38 -61.78
N LEU A 338 -10.85 -39.75 -61.50
CA LEU A 338 -11.37 -41.08 -61.77
C LEU A 338 -11.42 -41.42 -63.27
N THR A 339 -11.74 -40.46 -64.15
CA THR A 339 -11.81 -40.70 -65.61
C THR A 339 -10.44 -40.80 -66.27
N ASP A 340 -9.52 -39.91 -65.86
CA ASP A 340 -8.28 -39.67 -66.61
C ASP A 340 -7.07 -40.38 -65.98
N VAL A 341 -7.06 -40.58 -64.65
CA VAL A 341 -5.92 -41.15 -63.91
C VAL A 341 -6.13 -42.63 -63.58
N PHE A 342 -7.35 -43.06 -63.24
CA PHE A 342 -7.62 -44.47 -62.92
C PHE A 342 -7.86 -45.31 -64.20
N GLY A 343 -7.51 -46.60 -64.12
CA GLY A 343 -7.80 -47.58 -65.18
C GLY A 343 -9.30 -47.82 -65.39
N PRO A 344 -9.74 -48.22 -66.60
CA PRO A 344 -11.15 -48.52 -66.89
C PRO A 344 -11.69 -49.73 -66.08
N TYR A 345 -10.80 -50.63 -65.65
CA TYR A 345 -11.12 -51.78 -64.79
C TYR A 345 -10.60 -51.54 -63.36
N ASN A 346 -11.27 -50.66 -62.62
CA ASN A 346 -10.97 -50.45 -61.20
C ASN A 346 -11.79 -51.41 -60.34
N ILE A 347 -11.18 -52.06 -59.34
CA ILE A 347 -11.84 -52.96 -58.39
C ILE A 347 -13.00 -52.24 -57.67
N LEU A 348 -12.80 -50.98 -57.29
CA LEU A 348 -13.83 -50.15 -56.64
C LEU A 348 -14.95 -49.70 -57.61
N ALA A 349 -14.72 -49.87 -58.90
CA ALA A 349 -15.69 -49.65 -59.98
C ALA A 349 -16.31 -50.97 -60.46
N ASN A 350 -16.02 -52.12 -59.86
CA ASN A 350 -16.61 -53.38 -60.27
C ASN A 350 -18.10 -53.44 -59.83
N PRO A 351 -19.06 -53.71 -60.73
CA PRO A 351 -20.49 -53.76 -60.42
C PRO A 351 -20.93 -55.00 -59.62
N GLN A 352 -20.12 -56.06 -59.56
CA GLN A 352 -20.49 -57.33 -58.90
C GLN A 352 -20.70 -57.17 -57.38
N PRO A 353 -19.76 -56.58 -56.62
CA PRO A 353 -19.95 -56.28 -55.20
C PRO A 353 -20.72 -54.99 -54.92
N ASP A 354 -21.61 -55.02 -53.91
CA ASP A 354 -22.37 -53.86 -53.40
C ASP A 354 -21.49 -52.87 -52.57
N PHE A 355 -20.31 -52.51 -53.08
CA PHE A 355 -19.37 -51.57 -52.45
C PHE A 355 -19.96 -50.18 -52.16
N HIS A 356 -21.09 -49.84 -52.78
CA HIS A 356 -21.81 -48.60 -52.53
C HIS A 356 -22.50 -48.56 -51.15
N GLN A 357 -22.73 -49.71 -50.50
CA GLN A 357 -23.38 -49.84 -49.18
C GLN A 357 -22.42 -50.15 -48.02
N PHE A 358 -21.15 -50.49 -48.32
CA PHE A 358 -20.19 -50.90 -47.29
C PHE A 358 -19.74 -49.71 -46.43
N SER A 359 -19.58 -49.95 -45.12
CA SER A 359 -18.94 -49.01 -44.18
C SER A 359 -17.48 -48.75 -44.55
N THR A 360 -16.92 -47.64 -44.09
CA THR A 360 -15.50 -47.32 -44.27
C THR A 360 -14.60 -48.41 -43.66
N ARG A 361 -15.01 -48.99 -42.52
CA ARG A 361 -14.27 -50.08 -41.86
C ARG A 361 -14.25 -51.36 -42.71
N GLN A 362 -15.39 -51.72 -43.29
CA GLN A 362 -15.49 -52.88 -44.19
C GLN A 362 -14.67 -52.68 -45.46
N LEU A 363 -14.75 -51.50 -46.07
CA LEU A 363 -13.97 -51.19 -47.27
C LEU A 363 -12.45 -51.26 -46.99
N ARG A 364 -12.00 -50.75 -45.83
CA ARG A 364 -10.60 -50.84 -45.41
C ARG A 364 -10.16 -52.28 -45.12
N GLN A 365 -11.06 -53.11 -44.60
CA GLN A 365 -10.77 -54.54 -44.36
C GLN A 365 -10.61 -55.30 -45.68
N VAL A 366 -11.50 -55.05 -46.65
CA VAL A 366 -11.42 -55.67 -48.00
C VAL A 366 -10.16 -55.23 -48.74
N LEU A 367 -9.78 -53.95 -48.62
CA LEU A 367 -8.61 -53.39 -49.31
C LEU A 367 -7.32 -53.44 -48.50
N ARG A 368 -7.28 -54.17 -47.37
CA ARG A 368 -6.13 -54.16 -46.44
C ARG A 368 -4.80 -54.54 -47.11
N ASN A 369 -4.86 -55.46 -48.07
CA ASN A 369 -3.70 -55.98 -48.81
C ASN A 369 -3.58 -55.40 -50.23
N CYS A 370 -4.34 -54.35 -50.54
CA CYS A 370 -4.32 -53.69 -51.85
C CYS A 370 -3.41 -52.46 -51.83
N TRP A 371 -2.51 -52.37 -52.80
CA TRP A 371 -1.58 -51.27 -53.00
C TRP A 371 -1.93 -50.51 -54.27
N LEU A 372 -1.50 -49.26 -54.33
CA LEU A 372 -1.80 -48.31 -55.39
C LEU A 372 -0.53 -48.11 -56.23
N ARG A 373 -0.53 -48.53 -57.50
CA ARG A 373 0.68 -48.48 -58.36
C ARG A 373 0.38 -47.87 -59.73
N TRP A 374 1.38 -47.18 -60.29
CA TRP A 374 1.34 -46.72 -61.67
C TRP A 374 1.59 -47.91 -62.60
N GLN A 375 0.64 -48.16 -63.50
CA GLN A 375 0.70 -49.14 -64.56
C GLN A 375 0.73 -48.43 -65.91
N HIS A 376 1.70 -48.80 -66.74
CA HIS A 376 1.84 -48.23 -68.07
C HIS A 376 1.00 -49.04 -69.05
N GLY A 377 -0.12 -48.45 -69.50
CA GLY A 377 -1.01 -49.06 -70.49
C GLY A 377 -0.98 -48.31 -71.83
N PRO A 378 -1.72 -48.80 -72.84
CA PRO A 378 -1.82 -48.16 -74.16
C PRO A 378 -2.49 -46.77 -74.14
N LEU A 379 -3.14 -46.41 -73.02
CA LEU A 379 -3.83 -45.14 -72.79
C LEU A 379 -3.03 -44.20 -71.86
N GLY A 380 -1.72 -44.43 -71.69
CA GLY A 380 -0.83 -43.66 -70.80
C GLY A 380 -0.62 -44.30 -69.42
N PRO A 381 0.18 -43.66 -68.54
CA PRO A 381 0.36 -44.12 -67.17
C PRO A 381 -0.94 -43.94 -66.39
N ARG A 382 -1.53 -45.04 -65.94
CA ARG A 382 -2.76 -45.06 -65.14
C ARG A 382 -2.50 -45.72 -63.80
N LEU A 383 -3.39 -45.46 -62.86
CA LEU A 383 -3.24 -45.84 -61.48
C LEU A 383 -4.23 -46.96 -61.17
N GLU A 384 -3.70 -48.12 -60.78
CA GLU A 384 -4.48 -49.35 -60.53
C GLU A 384 -4.33 -49.81 -59.08
N ILE A 385 -5.39 -50.46 -58.58
CA ILE A 385 -5.44 -51.04 -57.24
C ILE A 385 -5.14 -52.54 -57.39
N ILE A 386 -3.98 -52.97 -56.92
CA ILE A 386 -3.49 -54.35 -57.10
C ILE A 386 -3.20 -54.95 -55.73
N THR A 387 -3.45 -56.24 -55.54
CA THR A 387 -3.03 -56.96 -54.32
C THR A 387 -1.50 -57.10 -54.27
N GLY A 388 -0.93 -57.19 -53.06
CA GLY A 388 0.51 -57.41 -52.90
C GLY A 388 1.07 -58.62 -53.66
N ASP A 389 0.22 -59.62 -53.93
CA ASP A 389 0.58 -60.88 -54.57
C ASP A 389 0.21 -60.94 -56.07
N GLY A 390 -0.37 -59.86 -56.63
CA GLY A 390 -0.81 -59.81 -58.04
C GLY A 390 -2.04 -60.65 -58.39
N SER A 391 -2.65 -61.34 -57.41
CA SER A 391 -3.88 -62.13 -57.56
C SER A 391 -5.14 -61.25 -57.57
N PRO A 392 -6.20 -61.61 -58.33
CA PRO A 392 -7.45 -60.88 -58.28
C PRO A 392 -8.06 -60.96 -56.88
N VAL A 393 -8.59 -59.84 -56.37
CA VAL A 393 -9.22 -59.77 -55.04
C VAL A 393 -10.42 -60.73 -55.00
N THR A 394 -10.31 -61.82 -54.24
CA THR A 394 -11.42 -62.73 -53.97
C THR A 394 -12.27 -62.16 -52.83
N LEU A 395 -13.53 -61.85 -53.12
CA LEU A 395 -14.45 -61.28 -52.14
C LEU A 395 -15.23 -62.40 -51.45
N SER A 396 -15.18 -62.49 -50.12
CA SER A 396 -16.07 -63.40 -49.37
C SER A 396 -17.52 -62.92 -49.50
N GLU A 397 -18.41 -63.84 -49.90
CA GLU A 397 -19.72 -63.55 -50.47
C GLU A 397 -20.81 -63.11 -49.46
N GLN A 398 -20.50 -62.90 -48.16
CA GLN A 398 -21.53 -62.65 -47.14
C GLN A 398 -21.10 -61.70 -46.01
N LEU A 399 -20.71 -60.46 -46.33
CA LEU A 399 -20.53 -59.40 -45.32
C LEU A 399 -21.84 -58.61 -45.14
N ARG A 400 -22.43 -58.70 -43.94
CA ARG A 400 -23.63 -57.91 -43.56
C ARG A 400 -23.31 -56.41 -43.62
N THR A 401 -24.11 -55.63 -44.31
CA THR A 401 -23.90 -54.19 -44.48
C THR A 401 -24.05 -53.46 -43.13
N ARG A 402 -23.15 -52.50 -42.85
CA ARG A 402 -23.20 -51.63 -41.67
C ARG A 402 -23.04 -50.18 -42.10
N VAL A 403 -23.80 -49.28 -41.49
CA VAL A 403 -23.68 -47.83 -41.72
C VAL A 403 -22.57 -47.26 -40.83
N ASP A 404 -21.77 -46.32 -41.35
CA ASP A 404 -20.77 -45.64 -40.53
C ASP A 404 -21.43 -44.76 -39.45
N PRO A 405 -20.86 -44.68 -38.23
CA PRO A 405 -21.34 -43.74 -37.23
C PRO A 405 -21.18 -42.30 -37.74
N MET A 406 -22.21 -41.48 -37.51
CA MET A 406 -22.16 -40.03 -37.75
C MET A 406 -21.09 -39.37 -36.85
N PRO A 407 -20.60 -38.15 -37.18
CA PRO A 407 -19.60 -37.47 -36.38
C PRO A 407 -20.18 -37.19 -34.99
N HIS A 408 -19.30 -37.05 -34.00
CA HIS A 408 -19.65 -36.85 -32.58
C HIS A 408 -20.79 -35.83 -32.38
N PHE A 409 -20.71 -34.66 -33.04
CA PHE A 409 -21.67 -33.56 -32.88
C PHE A 409 -23.06 -33.81 -33.50
N LEU A 410 -23.28 -34.89 -34.27
CA LEU A 410 -24.61 -35.26 -34.80
C LEU A 410 -25.23 -36.47 -34.07
N VAL A 411 -24.49 -37.11 -33.17
CA VAL A 411 -24.94 -38.24 -32.36
C VAL A 411 -25.55 -37.71 -31.06
N ILE A 412 -26.84 -37.99 -30.81
CA ILE A 412 -27.63 -37.42 -29.70
C ILE A 412 -26.92 -37.51 -28.33
N PRO A 413 -26.48 -38.69 -27.85
CA PRO A 413 -25.86 -38.78 -26.52
C PRO A 413 -24.56 -37.99 -26.44
N ILE A 414 -23.77 -37.96 -27.52
CA ILE A 414 -22.48 -37.27 -27.54
C ILE A 414 -22.69 -35.75 -27.60
N PHE A 415 -23.64 -35.28 -28.42
CA PHE A 415 -24.04 -33.88 -28.49
C PHE A 415 -24.54 -33.34 -27.14
N ILE A 416 -25.37 -34.11 -26.42
CA ILE A 416 -25.86 -33.72 -25.10
C ILE A 416 -24.69 -33.56 -24.13
N ILE A 417 -23.72 -34.48 -24.14
CA ILE A 417 -22.53 -34.40 -23.29
C ILE A 417 -21.69 -33.15 -23.64
N GLU A 418 -21.43 -32.90 -24.92
CA GLU A 418 -20.65 -31.72 -25.36
C GLU A 418 -21.34 -30.41 -24.99
N PHE A 419 -22.66 -30.33 -25.15
CA PHE A 419 -23.45 -29.17 -24.77
C PHE A 419 -23.46 -28.95 -23.25
N LEU A 420 -23.66 -30.00 -22.46
CA LEU A 420 -23.60 -29.92 -21.00
C LEU A 420 -22.21 -29.51 -20.50
N LEU A 421 -21.15 -29.97 -21.16
CA LEU A 421 -19.78 -29.60 -20.82
C LEU A 421 -19.52 -28.11 -21.09
N LEU A 422 -19.95 -27.59 -22.26
CA LEU A 422 -19.88 -26.16 -22.56
C LEU A 422 -20.69 -25.32 -21.56
N ALA A 423 -21.92 -25.75 -21.22
CA ALA A 423 -22.76 -25.07 -20.24
C ALA A 423 -22.16 -25.09 -18.82
N ALA A 424 -21.55 -26.21 -18.42
CA ALA A 424 -20.86 -26.34 -17.14
C ALA A 424 -19.66 -25.40 -17.04
N VAL A 425 -18.87 -25.26 -18.12
CA VAL A 425 -17.75 -24.29 -18.17
C VAL A 425 -18.25 -22.86 -17.96
N ILE A 426 -19.35 -22.46 -18.63
CA ILE A 426 -19.95 -21.13 -18.45
C ILE A 426 -20.41 -20.94 -17.01
N ALA A 427 -21.09 -21.93 -16.44
CA ALA A 427 -21.60 -21.86 -15.07
C ALA A 427 -20.45 -21.75 -14.05
N VAL A 428 -19.40 -22.57 -14.19
CA VAL A 428 -18.23 -22.52 -13.31
C VAL A 428 -17.52 -21.17 -13.43
N MET A 429 -17.27 -20.68 -14.65
CA MET A 429 -16.65 -19.37 -14.88
C MET A 429 -17.50 -18.21 -14.35
N GLY A 430 -18.82 -18.29 -14.49
CA GLY A 430 -19.74 -17.27 -13.99
C GLY A 430 -19.84 -17.27 -12.47
N VAL A 431 -19.92 -18.47 -11.85
CA VAL A 431 -19.96 -18.63 -10.40
C VAL A 431 -18.64 -18.18 -9.78
N THR A 432 -17.49 -18.58 -10.32
CA THR A 432 -16.20 -18.12 -9.79
C THR A 432 -16.07 -16.61 -9.89
N ALA A 433 -16.43 -15.99 -11.01
CA ALA A 433 -16.40 -14.55 -11.14
C ALA A 433 -17.36 -13.84 -10.16
N ALA A 434 -18.55 -14.40 -9.93
CA ALA A 434 -19.52 -13.86 -8.99
C ALA A 434 -19.08 -14.00 -7.53
N THR A 435 -18.52 -15.15 -7.14
CA THR A 435 -17.97 -15.35 -5.79
C THR A 435 -16.71 -14.52 -5.56
N LEU A 436 -15.87 -14.33 -6.57
CA LEU A 436 -14.74 -13.40 -6.51
C LEU A 436 -15.19 -11.94 -6.32
N ALA A 437 -16.30 -11.55 -6.96
CA ALA A 437 -16.85 -10.22 -6.79
C ALA A 437 -17.53 -10.01 -5.43
N HIS A 438 -18.06 -11.06 -4.81
CA HIS A 438 -18.88 -10.96 -3.60
C HIS A 438 -18.12 -11.27 -2.31
N ASP A 439 -17.36 -12.37 -2.25
CA ASP A 439 -16.89 -12.93 -0.97
C ASP A 439 -15.47 -12.53 -0.60
N GLY A 440 -14.73 -11.83 -1.46
CA GLY A 440 -13.38 -11.36 -1.14
C GLY A 440 -12.38 -12.47 -0.73
N SER A 441 -12.72 -13.76 -0.91
CA SER A 441 -11.94 -14.90 -0.39
C SER A 441 -10.48 -14.96 -0.90
N PHE A 442 -10.14 -14.21 -1.94
CA PHE A 442 -8.79 -14.06 -2.47
C PHE A 442 -8.16 -12.70 -2.13
N GLN A 443 -8.64 -11.98 -1.11
CA GLN A 443 -8.15 -10.64 -0.73
C GLN A 443 -6.96 -10.65 0.23
N HIS A 444 -6.44 -11.82 0.61
CA HIS A 444 -5.35 -11.97 1.58
C HIS A 444 -4.33 -13.04 1.16
N LEU A 445 -3.88 -13.01 -0.10
CA LEU A 445 -2.95 -14.02 -0.58
C LEU A 445 -1.50 -13.65 -0.24
N SER A 446 -0.79 -14.59 0.35
CA SER A 446 0.68 -14.56 0.40
C SER A 446 1.25 -14.57 -1.02
N GLN A 447 2.48 -14.10 -1.19
CA GLN A 447 3.14 -14.05 -2.50
C GLN A 447 3.22 -15.44 -3.17
N SER A 448 3.45 -16.51 -2.39
CA SER A 448 3.52 -17.88 -2.90
C SER A 448 2.15 -18.40 -3.33
N SER A 449 1.12 -18.21 -2.50
CA SER A 449 -0.26 -18.59 -2.80
C SER A 449 -0.81 -17.83 -4.01
N SER A 450 -0.51 -16.54 -4.10
CA SER A 450 -0.89 -15.68 -5.24
C SER A 450 -0.24 -16.16 -6.54
N SER A 451 1.05 -16.49 -6.52
CA SER A 451 1.77 -16.98 -7.70
C SER A 451 1.23 -18.34 -8.17
N PHE A 452 0.96 -19.26 -7.23
CA PHE A 452 0.38 -20.56 -7.56
C PHE A 452 -1.02 -20.43 -8.16
N LEU A 453 -1.88 -19.61 -7.53
CA LEU A 453 -3.22 -19.35 -8.03
C LEU A 453 -3.18 -18.71 -9.41
N GLN A 454 -2.24 -17.79 -9.68
CA GLN A 454 -2.09 -17.17 -11.00
C GLN A 454 -1.86 -18.21 -12.10
N VAL A 455 -0.97 -19.16 -11.86
CA VAL A 455 -0.68 -20.23 -12.82
C VAL A 455 -1.94 -21.03 -13.12
N ILE A 456 -2.69 -21.42 -12.09
CA ILE A 456 -3.95 -22.16 -12.25
C ILE A 456 -4.99 -21.33 -13.00
N THR A 457 -5.21 -20.08 -12.57
CA THR A 457 -6.25 -19.20 -13.11
C THR A 457 -5.95 -18.70 -14.53
N SER A 458 -4.69 -18.72 -14.98
CA SER A 458 -4.31 -18.36 -16.36
C SER A 458 -4.21 -19.59 -17.27
N PHE A 459 -3.70 -20.73 -16.77
CA PHE A 459 -3.51 -21.92 -17.60
C PHE A 459 -4.82 -22.67 -17.85
N LEU A 460 -5.63 -22.90 -16.81
CA LEU A 460 -6.83 -23.73 -16.92
C LEU A 460 -7.85 -23.16 -17.92
N PRO A 461 -8.18 -21.86 -17.91
CA PRO A 461 -9.10 -21.31 -18.90
C PRO A 461 -8.54 -21.37 -20.34
N SER A 462 -7.23 -21.22 -20.51
CA SER A 462 -6.58 -21.32 -21.83
C SER A 462 -6.67 -22.74 -22.41
N VAL A 463 -6.52 -23.77 -21.57
CA VAL A 463 -6.71 -25.17 -21.96
C VAL A 463 -8.15 -25.44 -22.38
N VAL A 464 -9.11 -24.93 -21.61
CA VAL A 464 -10.54 -25.07 -21.92
C VAL A 464 -10.90 -24.32 -23.21
N ALA A 465 -10.44 -23.08 -23.39
CA ALA A 465 -10.63 -22.34 -24.64
C ALA A 465 -10.04 -23.08 -25.85
N SER A 466 -8.87 -23.71 -25.69
CA SER A 466 -8.22 -24.47 -26.75
C SER A 466 -9.01 -25.73 -27.14
N SER A 467 -9.63 -26.40 -26.16
CA SER A 467 -10.46 -27.57 -26.43
C SER A 467 -11.76 -27.20 -27.16
N VAL A 468 -12.40 -26.10 -26.77
CA VAL A 468 -13.58 -25.53 -27.48
C VAL A 468 -13.21 -25.15 -28.91
N ALA A 469 -12.07 -24.46 -29.11
CA ALA A 469 -11.56 -24.12 -30.43
C ALA A 469 -11.32 -25.36 -31.31
N ALA A 470 -10.78 -26.44 -30.74
CA ALA A 470 -10.57 -27.70 -31.45
C ALA A 470 -11.90 -28.37 -31.87
N LEU A 471 -12.91 -28.36 -31.00
CA LEU A 471 -14.25 -28.86 -31.29
C LEU A 471 -14.91 -28.07 -32.44
N CYS A 472 -14.92 -26.74 -32.37
CA CYS A 472 -15.46 -25.88 -33.42
C CYS A 472 -14.75 -26.10 -34.78
N ASN A 473 -13.42 -26.22 -34.79
CA ASN A 473 -12.66 -26.54 -36.01
C ASN A 473 -13.02 -27.92 -36.58
N SER A 474 -13.27 -28.91 -35.71
CA SER A 474 -13.72 -30.23 -36.13
C SER A 474 -15.11 -30.19 -36.76
N ILE A 475 -16.03 -29.41 -36.18
CA ILE A 475 -17.38 -29.17 -36.72
C ILE A 475 -17.27 -28.52 -38.10
N LEU A 476 -16.50 -27.43 -38.24
CA LEU A 476 -16.29 -26.73 -39.51
C LEU A 476 -15.78 -27.68 -40.59
N ARG A 477 -14.77 -28.51 -40.28
CA ARG A 477 -14.22 -29.47 -41.23
C ARG A 477 -15.24 -30.51 -41.67
N ASN A 478 -15.98 -31.11 -40.74
CA ASN A 478 -16.98 -32.12 -41.09
C ASN A 478 -18.18 -31.54 -41.87
N ILE A 479 -18.66 -30.34 -41.51
CA ILE A 479 -19.74 -29.68 -42.27
C ILE A 479 -19.26 -29.31 -43.67
N SER A 480 -18.05 -28.76 -43.81
CA SER A 480 -17.50 -28.39 -45.13
C SER A 480 -17.42 -29.56 -46.11
N ILE A 481 -17.14 -30.77 -45.60
CA ILE A 481 -17.14 -32.02 -46.38
C ILE A 481 -18.56 -32.45 -46.72
N LEU A 482 -19.51 -32.34 -45.80
CA LEU A 482 -20.90 -32.80 -45.98
C LEU A 482 -21.77 -31.85 -46.82
N GLU A 483 -21.44 -30.56 -46.84
CA GLU A 483 -22.25 -29.52 -47.49
C GLU A 483 -22.64 -29.85 -48.95
N PRO A 484 -21.71 -30.18 -49.87
CA PRO A 484 -22.07 -30.49 -51.27
C PRO A 484 -22.95 -31.74 -51.39
N TRP A 485 -22.80 -32.72 -50.49
CA TRP A 485 -23.58 -33.95 -50.49
C TRP A 485 -25.00 -33.74 -50.00
N VAL A 486 -25.23 -32.84 -49.04
CA VAL A 486 -26.57 -32.48 -48.59
C VAL A 486 -27.34 -31.78 -49.71
N HIS A 487 -26.69 -30.95 -50.53
CA HIS A 487 -27.32 -30.35 -51.71
C HIS A 487 -27.65 -31.41 -52.77
N LEU A 488 -26.75 -32.38 -53.01
CA LEU A 488 -27.03 -33.50 -53.93
C LEU A 488 -28.19 -34.39 -53.45
N GLN A 489 -28.34 -34.63 -52.14
CA GLN A 489 -29.46 -35.44 -51.62
C GLN A 489 -30.82 -34.75 -51.71
N ARG A 490 -30.86 -33.42 -51.83
CA ARG A 490 -32.11 -32.69 -52.10
C ARG A 490 -32.61 -32.88 -53.53
N GLY A 491 -31.75 -33.38 -54.43
CA GLY A 491 -32.04 -33.50 -55.87
C GLY A 491 -31.92 -32.17 -56.61
N MET A 492 -31.86 -32.24 -57.93
CA MET A 492 -31.83 -31.14 -58.89
C MET A 492 -30.75 -30.07 -58.60
N ALA A 493 -29.61 -30.47 -58.04
CA ALA A 493 -28.56 -29.55 -57.64
C ALA A 493 -27.75 -29.07 -58.85
N ALA A 494 -27.51 -27.76 -58.95
CA ALA A 494 -26.65 -27.18 -59.99
C ALA A 494 -25.17 -27.49 -59.71
N ALA A 495 -24.36 -27.68 -60.76
CA ALA A 495 -22.94 -28.01 -60.63
C ALA A 495 -22.15 -27.05 -59.73
N HIS A 496 -22.46 -25.74 -59.79
CA HIS A 496 -21.77 -24.72 -59.00
C HIS A 496 -22.08 -24.78 -57.49
N THR A 497 -23.24 -25.32 -57.12
CA THR A 497 -23.70 -25.46 -55.72
C THR A 497 -23.38 -26.82 -55.09
N SER A 498 -22.94 -27.79 -55.88
CA SER A 498 -22.66 -29.15 -55.42
C SER A 498 -21.28 -29.65 -55.83
N ILE A 499 -21.06 -29.88 -57.13
CA ILE A 499 -19.93 -30.66 -57.62
C ILE A 499 -18.62 -29.86 -57.66
N SER A 500 -18.67 -28.58 -58.03
CA SER A 500 -17.49 -27.71 -58.11
C SER A 500 -17.17 -27.01 -56.78
N MET A 501 -17.81 -27.43 -55.69
CA MET A 501 -17.69 -26.79 -54.39
C MET A 501 -16.38 -27.17 -53.70
N ASN A 502 -15.58 -26.18 -53.30
CA ASN A 502 -14.28 -26.38 -52.66
C ASN A 502 -14.24 -25.62 -51.32
N TYR A 503 -14.61 -26.29 -50.23
CA TYR A 503 -14.46 -25.78 -48.86
C TYR A 503 -13.64 -26.71 -47.95
N ALA A 504 -13.53 -28.01 -48.26
CA ALA A 504 -12.98 -29.02 -47.37
C ALA A 504 -11.47 -28.88 -47.03
N SER A 505 -10.71 -28.17 -47.86
CA SER A 505 -9.26 -27.99 -47.75
C SER A 505 -8.83 -26.58 -47.29
N GLN A 506 -9.78 -25.71 -46.96
CA GLN A 506 -9.54 -24.29 -46.76
C GLN A 506 -9.52 -23.89 -45.28
N ASN A 507 -8.79 -22.81 -44.97
CA ASN A 507 -8.75 -22.26 -43.61
C ASN A 507 -10.06 -21.52 -43.27
N PRO A 508 -10.41 -21.34 -41.98
CA PRO A 508 -11.65 -20.68 -41.57
C PRO A 508 -11.84 -19.29 -42.19
N TRP A 509 -10.76 -18.52 -42.30
CA TRP A 509 -10.75 -17.18 -42.93
C TRP A 509 -11.20 -17.19 -44.39
N SER A 510 -10.68 -18.12 -45.19
CA SER A 510 -11.04 -18.24 -46.61
C SER A 510 -12.42 -18.84 -46.80
N ILE A 511 -12.84 -19.80 -45.94
CA ILE A 511 -14.20 -20.33 -45.93
C ILE A 511 -15.21 -19.22 -45.62
N LEU A 512 -14.97 -18.40 -44.60
CA LEU A 512 -15.86 -17.28 -44.23
C LEU A 512 -16.09 -16.35 -45.43
N ARG A 513 -15.00 -15.87 -46.05
CA ARG A 513 -15.07 -14.97 -47.20
C ARG A 513 -15.85 -15.57 -48.37
N LYS A 514 -15.63 -16.85 -48.69
CA LYS A 514 -16.34 -17.54 -49.78
C LYS A 514 -17.80 -17.85 -49.42
N ALA A 515 -18.07 -18.24 -48.18
CA ALA A 515 -19.40 -18.58 -47.69
C ALA A 515 -20.32 -17.35 -47.66
N ILE A 516 -19.82 -16.19 -47.23
CA ILE A 516 -20.55 -14.91 -47.29
C ILE A 516 -20.89 -14.57 -48.74
N ARG A 517 -19.90 -14.62 -49.65
CA ARG A 517 -20.11 -14.30 -51.08
C ARG A 517 -21.13 -15.22 -51.73
N ASN A 518 -21.11 -16.51 -51.38
CA ASN A 518 -21.99 -17.54 -51.95
C ASN A 518 -23.29 -17.75 -51.13
N ARG A 519 -23.56 -16.88 -50.13
CA ARG A 519 -24.76 -16.90 -49.25
C ARG A 519 -24.98 -18.22 -48.48
N HIS A 520 -23.92 -18.93 -48.10
CA HIS A 520 -24.02 -20.10 -47.22
C HIS A 520 -23.94 -19.68 -45.75
N SER A 521 -25.08 -19.30 -45.18
CA SER A 521 -25.18 -18.73 -43.83
C SER A 521 -24.63 -19.63 -42.72
N LEU A 522 -24.92 -20.94 -42.75
CA LEU A 522 -24.42 -21.88 -41.73
C LEU A 522 -22.89 -21.97 -41.73
N LEU A 523 -22.29 -22.11 -42.91
CA LEU A 523 -20.83 -22.23 -43.04
C LEU A 523 -20.15 -20.93 -42.62
N SER A 524 -20.75 -19.79 -42.95
CA SER A 524 -20.33 -18.47 -42.49
C SER A 524 -20.35 -18.37 -40.96
N LEU A 525 -21.45 -18.76 -40.31
CA LEU A 525 -21.61 -18.72 -38.86
C LEU A 525 -20.56 -19.60 -38.14
N VAL A 526 -20.37 -20.83 -38.59
CA VAL A 526 -19.38 -21.75 -37.99
C VAL A 526 -17.95 -21.24 -38.21
N SER A 527 -17.65 -20.67 -39.39
CA SER A 527 -16.32 -20.09 -39.65
C SER A 527 -16.05 -18.84 -38.81
N LEU A 528 -17.07 -18.02 -38.52
CA LEU A 528 -16.97 -16.88 -37.62
C LEU A 528 -16.67 -17.34 -36.19
N ALA A 529 -17.35 -18.40 -35.72
CA ALA A 529 -17.10 -19.02 -34.42
C ALA A 529 -15.66 -19.56 -34.30
N CYS A 530 -15.13 -20.23 -35.33
CA CYS A 530 -13.74 -20.68 -35.34
C CYS A 530 -12.74 -19.51 -35.26
N ILE A 531 -13.03 -18.38 -35.88
CA ILE A 531 -12.17 -17.18 -35.81
C ILE A 531 -12.26 -16.54 -34.41
N ALA A 532 -13.47 -16.41 -33.86
CA ALA A 532 -13.69 -15.92 -32.51
C ALA A 532 -12.99 -16.79 -31.46
N ASN A 533 -12.95 -18.11 -31.66
CA ASN A 533 -12.24 -19.05 -30.79
C ASN A 533 -10.71 -18.82 -30.75
N ILE A 534 -10.10 -18.31 -31.82
CA ILE A 534 -8.67 -17.91 -31.76
C ILE A 534 -8.51 -16.77 -30.76
N LEU A 535 -9.42 -15.79 -30.75
CA LEU A 535 -9.42 -14.71 -29.76
C LEU A 535 -9.70 -15.24 -28.35
N LEU A 536 -10.63 -16.18 -28.19
CA LEU A 536 -10.95 -16.80 -26.90
C LEU A 536 -9.71 -17.42 -26.25
N THR A 537 -8.89 -18.14 -27.01
CA THR A 537 -7.66 -18.77 -26.47
C THR A 537 -6.65 -17.75 -25.94
N VAL A 538 -6.57 -16.56 -26.53
CA VAL A 538 -5.67 -15.49 -26.09
C VAL A 538 -6.24 -14.79 -24.86
N VAL A 539 -7.52 -14.43 -24.90
CA VAL A 539 -8.17 -13.66 -23.83
C VAL A 539 -8.38 -14.49 -22.56
N ALA A 540 -8.57 -15.81 -22.69
CA ALA A 540 -8.76 -16.71 -21.57
C ALA A 540 -7.57 -16.72 -20.59
N GLY A 541 -6.33 -16.54 -21.07
CA GLY A 541 -5.16 -16.47 -20.20
C GLY A 541 -5.13 -15.24 -19.28
N GLY A 542 -5.84 -14.17 -19.67
CA GLY A 542 -5.90 -12.90 -18.95
C GLY A 542 -7.18 -12.69 -18.15
N LEU A 543 -8.00 -13.72 -17.92
CA LEU A 543 -9.28 -13.62 -17.20
C LEU A 543 -9.13 -13.09 -15.76
N PHE A 544 -8.00 -13.38 -15.11
CA PHE A 544 -7.70 -12.95 -13.75
C PHE A 544 -6.36 -12.23 -13.72
N THR A 545 -6.29 -11.14 -12.95
CA THR A 545 -5.10 -10.30 -12.80
C THR A 545 -4.78 -10.12 -11.33
N GLN A 546 -3.49 -10.12 -10.99
CA GLN A 546 -3.02 -9.80 -9.64
C GLN A 546 -3.04 -8.30 -9.41
N ARG A 547 -3.50 -7.89 -8.24
CA ARG A 547 -3.46 -6.50 -7.76
C ARG A 547 -2.99 -6.49 -6.30
N LEU A 548 -2.18 -5.52 -5.93
CA LEU A 548 -1.84 -5.28 -4.52
C LEU A 548 -2.99 -4.49 -3.88
N THR A 549 -3.51 -4.97 -2.76
CA THR A 549 -4.55 -4.30 -1.98
C THR A 549 -4.17 -4.26 -0.51
N GLN A 550 -4.70 -3.27 0.21
CA GLN A 550 -4.57 -3.21 1.66
C GLN A 550 -5.55 -4.18 2.30
N SER A 551 -5.04 -4.97 3.24
CA SER A 551 -5.81 -5.89 4.04
C SER A 551 -5.86 -5.45 5.48
N TYR A 552 -7.06 -5.47 6.05
CA TYR A 552 -7.36 -5.09 7.42
C TYR A 552 -7.68 -6.36 8.21
N LEU A 553 -6.75 -6.80 9.05
CA LEU A 553 -6.96 -7.96 9.93
C LEU A 553 -7.18 -7.46 11.35
N PRO A 554 -8.19 -7.96 12.09
CA PRO A 554 -8.34 -7.60 13.50
C PRO A 554 -7.11 -8.08 14.27
N SER A 555 -6.57 -7.21 15.11
CA SER A 555 -5.37 -7.51 15.90
C SER A 555 -5.67 -7.48 17.40
N THR A 556 -4.98 -8.35 18.13
CA THR A 556 -4.97 -8.38 19.60
C THR A 556 -3.64 -7.90 20.18
N SER A 557 -2.73 -7.34 19.35
CA SER A 557 -1.39 -6.91 19.76
C SER A 557 -1.32 -5.43 20.20
N LEU A 558 -2.43 -4.70 20.07
CA LEU A 558 -2.54 -3.27 20.38
C LEU A 558 -3.28 -3.02 21.69
N TYR A 559 -2.67 -2.25 22.59
CA TYR A 559 -3.17 -1.99 23.93
C TYR A 559 -3.18 -0.51 24.30
N VAL A 560 -4.19 -0.08 25.05
CA VAL A 560 -4.32 1.28 25.57
C VAL A 560 -3.62 1.38 26.92
N ASN A 561 -2.82 2.42 27.12
CA ASN A 561 -2.07 2.65 28.36
C ASN A 561 -2.68 3.75 29.25
N TYR A 562 -3.61 4.55 28.72
CA TYR A 562 -4.20 5.70 29.41
C TYR A 562 -5.72 5.65 29.40
N SER A 563 -6.33 6.28 30.40
CA SER A 563 -7.79 6.31 30.53
C SER A 563 -8.41 7.29 29.56
N ASN A 564 -9.46 6.83 28.87
CA ASN A 564 -10.23 7.68 27.95
C ASN A 564 -11.34 8.47 28.66
N PHE A 565 -11.47 8.32 29.98
CA PHE A 565 -12.58 8.92 30.76
C PHE A 565 -12.11 9.83 31.90
N HIS A 566 -10.83 9.77 32.26
CA HIS A 566 -10.28 10.53 33.38
C HIS A 566 -9.13 11.41 32.89
N PHE A 567 -9.19 12.68 33.27
CA PHE A 567 -8.16 13.69 32.99
C PHE A 567 -7.69 14.27 34.31
N LEU A 568 -6.38 14.26 34.55
CA LEU A 568 -5.78 14.78 35.78
C LEU A 568 -5.86 16.30 35.78
N ARG A 569 -6.29 16.84 36.93
CA ARG A 569 -6.28 18.28 37.16
C ARG A 569 -4.90 18.68 37.67
N THR A 570 -4.27 19.63 36.99
CA THR A 570 -3.03 20.26 37.43
C THR A 570 -3.30 21.70 37.81
N ASP A 571 -2.67 22.17 38.89
CA ASP A 571 -2.81 23.56 39.34
C ASP A 571 -1.68 24.45 38.81
N PHE A 572 -0.68 23.86 38.17
CA PHE A 572 0.40 24.55 37.46
C PHE A 572 0.62 23.93 36.07
N ALA A 573 1.34 24.65 35.22
CA ALA A 573 1.75 24.23 33.89
C ALA A 573 3.29 24.34 33.78
N PRO A 574 4.01 23.30 33.34
CA PRO A 574 5.44 23.39 33.06
C PRO A 574 5.76 24.50 32.05
N ASP A 575 6.90 25.17 32.26
CA ASP A 575 7.41 26.15 31.31
C ASP A 575 7.76 25.48 29.97
N PHE A 576 7.35 26.14 28.89
CA PHE A 576 7.53 25.63 27.54
C PHE A 576 8.63 26.42 26.83
N THR A 577 9.79 25.79 26.58
CA THR A 577 10.95 26.44 25.93
C THR A 577 11.32 25.81 24.57
N GLU A 578 10.50 24.87 24.09
CA GLU A 578 10.78 23.99 22.94
C GLU A 578 10.21 24.54 21.62
N PHE A 579 10.32 25.85 21.42
CA PHE A 579 9.75 26.56 20.27
C PHE A 579 10.26 26.06 18.90
N ASP A 580 11.47 25.51 18.87
CA ASP A 580 12.10 25.02 17.64
C ASP A 580 11.37 23.78 17.09
N LEU A 581 10.78 22.94 17.96
CA LEU A 581 9.96 21.80 17.54
C LEU A 581 8.73 22.28 16.78
N ILE A 582 8.07 23.33 17.30
CA ILE A 582 6.89 23.91 16.66
C ILE A 582 7.27 24.58 15.34
N GLN A 583 8.33 25.40 15.32
CA GLN A 583 8.78 26.07 14.10
C GLN A 583 9.15 25.08 12.97
N ASN A 584 9.83 23.99 13.31
CA ASN A 584 10.20 22.96 12.34
C ASN A 584 8.98 22.18 11.86
N SER A 585 8.04 21.82 12.74
CA SER A 585 6.78 21.17 12.34
C SER A 585 5.91 22.07 11.45
N ALA A 586 5.84 23.36 11.76
CA ALA A 586 5.11 24.40 11.04
C ALA A 586 5.63 24.61 9.61
N THR A 587 6.95 24.66 9.47
CA THR A 587 7.62 24.89 8.17
C THR A 587 7.67 23.66 7.28
N SER A 588 7.81 22.47 7.87
CA SER A 588 7.81 21.20 7.14
C SER A 588 6.40 20.68 6.83
N GLY A 589 5.39 21.15 7.58
CA GLY A 589 3.99 20.72 7.45
C GLY A 589 3.71 19.32 8.01
N VAL A 590 4.59 18.81 8.90
CA VAL A 590 4.56 17.42 9.36
C VAL A 590 4.73 17.35 10.88
N PRO A 591 3.88 16.60 11.60
CA PRO A 591 4.04 16.43 13.04
C PRO A 591 5.36 15.70 13.33
N LEU A 592 6.25 16.34 14.08
CA LEU A 592 7.56 15.78 14.41
C LEU A 592 7.47 14.74 15.54
N LEU A 593 6.44 14.82 16.38
CA LEU A 593 6.29 13.97 17.56
C LEU A 593 5.37 12.78 17.27
N PRO A 594 5.68 11.58 17.78
CA PRO A 594 4.74 10.47 17.81
C PRO A 594 3.44 10.84 18.51
N TRP A 595 2.33 10.29 18.04
CA TRP A 595 0.99 10.51 18.58
C TRP A 595 0.50 11.96 18.47
N MET A 596 0.95 12.68 17.44
CA MET A 596 0.58 14.06 17.18
C MET A 596 0.13 14.23 15.73
N SER A 597 -0.84 15.12 15.52
CA SER A 597 -1.21 15.71 14.23
C SER A 597 -1.08 17.23 14.33
N ALA A 598 -1.39 17.96 13.25
CA ALA A 598 -1.33 19.42 13.27
C ALA A 598 -2.24 20.01 14.36
N ASN A 599 -3.49 19.58 14.49
CA ASN A 599 -4.49 20.20 15.37
C ASN A 599 -4.83 19.38 16.64
N HIS A 600 -4.42 18.12 16.69
CA HIS A 600 -4.72 17.21 17.81
C HIS A 600 -3.50 16.41 18.24
N SER A 601 -3.39 16.17 19.54
CA SER A 601 -2.53 15.15 20.15
C SER A 601 -3.37 13.92 20.51
N PHE A 602 -2.77 12.74 20.52
CA PHE A 602 -3.46 11.47 20.73
C PHE A 602 -2.88 10.71 21.91
N ALA A 603 -3.74 9.99 22.64
CA ALA A 603 -3.28 9.08 23.67
C ALA A 603 -2.49 7.90 23.04
N PRO A 604 -1.25 7.63 23.48
CA PRO A 604 -0.43 6.58 22.91
C PRO A 604 -1.00 5.17 23.08
N ILE A 605 -0.88 4.36 22.03
CA ILE A 605 -1.20 2.93 22.03
C ILE A 605 0.09 2.12 22.02
N LYS A 606 0.17 1.11 22.89
CA LYS A 606 1.30 0.20 23.00
C LYS A 606 1.11 -0.98 22.06
N ASN A 607 2.13 -1.31 21.29
CA ASN A 607 2.15 -2.47 20.40
C ASN A 607 3.16 -3.52 20.90
N THR A 608 2.72 -4.77 21.10
CA THR A 608 3.60 -5.88 21.51
C THR A 608 4.29 -6.59 20.35
N ASP A 609 3.72 -6.56 19.14
CA ASP A 609 4.25 -7.22 17.95
C ASP A 609 4.51 -6.18 16.84
N SER A 610 5.62 -5.46 17.00
CA SER A 610 6.01 -4.34 16.14
C SER A 610 6.76 -4.83 14.90
N ASN A 611 6.04 -4.99 13.78
CA ASN A 611 6.60 -5.30 12.48
C ASN A 611 6.79 -4.01 11.65
N PRO A 612 7.98 -3.74 11.08
CA PRO A 612 8.23 -2.54 10.27
C PRO A 612 7.45 -2.48 8.95
N ASP A 613 6.95 -3.61 8.44
CA ASP A 613 6.23 -3.67 7.16
C ASP A 613 4.70 -3.50 7.33
N LEU A 614 4.21 -3.36 8.57
CA LEU A 614 2.81 -3.24 8.91
C LEU A 614 2.46 -1.83 9.38
N MET A 615 1.28 -1.36 8.97
CA MET A 615 0.63 -0.22 9.58
C MET A 615 -0.43 -0.73 10.56
N TYR A 616 -0.74 0.04 11.58
CA TYR A 616 -1.69 -0.34 12.62
C TYR A 616 -2.84 0.65 12.62
N GLY A 617 -4.07 0.18 12.75
CA GLY A 617 -5.26 0.99 12.90
C GLY A 617 -5.89 0.75 14.26
N ALA A 618 -6.22 1.79 15.02
CA ALA A 618 -6.95 1.63 16.27
C ALA A 618 -7.68 2.91 16.67
N THR A 619 -8.61 2.79 17.61
CA THR A 619 -9.34 3.92 18.18
C THR A 619 -8.60 4.47 19.41
N THR A 620 -8.36 5.78 19.43
CA THR A 620 -7.73 6.48 20.57
C THR A 620 -8.40 7.84 20.83
N LEU A 621 -8.19 8.37 22.03
CA LEU A 621 -8.64 9.72 22.40
C LEU A 621 -7.73 10.76 21.74
N GLY A 622 -8.34 11.70 21.03
CA GLY A 622 -7.73 12.92 20.51
C GLY A 622 -8.04 14.12 21.40
N ILE A 623 -7.01 14.91 21.68
CA ILE A 623 -7.02 16.13 22.49
C ILE A 623 -6.51 17.26 21.61
N GLY A 624 -7.39 18.19 21.28
CA GLY A 624 -7.08 19.39 20.52
C GLY A 624 -7.43 20.65 21.30
N SER A 625 -7.16 21.79 20.69
CA SER A 625 -7.70 23.08 21.13
C SER A 625 -8.31 23.81 19.95
N ASP A 626 -9.17 24.75 20.26
CA ASP A 626 -9.68 25.73 19.31
C ASP A 626 -9.51 27.13 19.90
N LEU A 627 -9.43 28.14 19.05
CA LEU A 627 -9.24 29.52 19.47
C LEU A 627 -10.29 30.41 18.79
N ASP A 628 -11.32 30.81 19.54
CA ASP A 628 -12.38 31.70 19.03
C ASP A 628 -11.98 33.17 19.23
N CYS A 629 -11.75 33.89 18.14
CA CYS A 629 -11.23 35.26 18.16
C CYS A 629 -12.25 36.29 17.66
N LYS A 630 -12.36 37.42 18.35
CA LYS A 630 -13.20 38.58 18.01
C LYS A 630 -12.37 39.85 17.89
N THR A 631 -12.63 40.68 16.88
CA THR A 631 -11.96 41.98 16.71
C THR A 631 -12.39 42.97 17.79
N LEU A 632 -11.43 43.64 18.40
CA LEU A 632 -11.63 44.78 19.27
C LEU A 632 -11.37 46.08 18.50
N GLU A 633 -12.19 47.10 18.74
CA GLU A 633 -11.99 48.43 18.15
C GLU A 633 -10.98 49.21 18.99
N THR A 634 -9.89 49.68 18.38
CA THR A 634 -8.81 50.35 19.12
C THR A 634 -9.34 51.61 19.80
N SER A 635 -10.25 52.34 19.15
CA SER A 635 -10.85 53.58 19.70
C SER A 635 -11.70 53.40 20.95
N GLN A 636 -12.29 52.21 21.16
CA GLN A 636 -13.19 51.93 22.29
C GLN A 636 -12.50 51.17 23.42
N ASN A 637 -11.57 50.28 23.06
CA ASN A 637 -11.00 49.30 23.98
C ASN A 637 -9.60 49.70 24.49
N LEU A 638 -8.89 50.58 23.80
CA LEU A 638 -7.59 51.09 24.24
C LEU A 638 -7.78 52.23 25.25
N ARG A 639 -7.06 52.16 26.37
CA ARG A 639 -6.97 53.24 27.36
C ARG A 639 -5.51 53.59 27.60
N GLU A 640 -5.28 54.87 27.83
CA GLU A 640 -3.96 55.44 28.10
C GLU A 640 -4.03 56.16 29.45
N ASP A 641 -3.24 55.71 30.43
CA ASP A 641 -3.13 56.32 31.75
C ASP A 641 -1.65 56.65 32.03
N GLY A 642 -1.27 57.90 31.73
CA GLY A 642 0.12 58.33 31.84
C GLY A 642 1.04 57.65 30.81
N GLN A 643 1.93 56.78 31.29
CA GLN A 643 2.88 56.03 30.45
C GLN A 643 2.41 54.58 30.19
N ASP A 644 1.32 54.15 30.85
CA ASP A 644 0.75 52.81 30.71
C ASP A 644 -0.36 52.81 29.64
N ILE A 645 -0.14 52.05 28.58
CA ILE A 645 -1.12 51.80 27.53
C ILE A 645 -1.71 50.41 27.77
N TYR A 646 -3.03 50.29 27.86
CA TYR A 646 -3.67 49.00 28.13
C TYR A 646 -5.00 48.82 27.39
N PHE A 647 -5.27 47.58 26.98
CA PHE A 647 -6.53 47.17 26.40
C PHE A 647 -7.49 46.69 27.48
N VAL A 648 -8.77 46.99 27.30
CA VAL A 648 -9.82 46.56 28.21
C VAL A 648 -10.98 45.95 27.44
N TYR A 649 -11.36 44.73 27.81
CA TYR A 649 -12.45 44.00 27.18
C TYR A 649 -13.22 43.14 28.20
N ARG A 650 -14.28 42.49 27.74
CA ARG A 650 -15.13 41.59 28.54
C ARG A 650 -15.15 40.19 27.92
N PRO A 651 -14.89 39.12 28.69
CA PRO A 651 -15.02 37.75 28.21
C PRO A 651 -16.45 37.43 27.74
N SER A 652 -16.58 36.48 26.82
CA SER A 652 -17.87 36.09 26.24
C SER A 652 -18.73 35.30 27.23
N HIS A 653 -18.12 34.49 28.08
CA HIS A 653 -18.81 33.66 29.08
C HIS A 653 -19.19 34.43 30.35
N ASP A 654 -18.39 35.42 30.79
CA ASP A 654 -18.58 36.19 32.02
C ASP A 654 -18.63 37.71 31.76
N VAL A 655 -19.79 38.20 31.32
CA VAL A 655 -20.02 39.60 30.93
C VAL A 655 -19.87 40.59 32.11
N SER A 656 -19.83 40.09 33.34
CA SER A 656 -19.73 40.92 34.56
C SER A 656 -18.30 41.36 34.89
N ARG A 657 -17.28 40.64 34.40
CA ARG A 657 -15.86 40.89 34.72
C ARG A 657 -15.16 41.60 33.57
N GLN A 658 -14.24 42.50 33.90
CA GLN A 658 -13.51 43.31 32.93
C GLN A 658 -12.03 42.92 33.00
N CYS A 659 -11.47 42.44 31.88
CA CYS A 659 -10.07 42.02 31.81
C CYS A 659 -9.22 43.17 31.26
N ARG A 660 -8.04 43.38 31.87
CA ARG A 660 -7.06 44.40 31.49
C ARG A 660 -5.82 43.71 30.94
N VAL A 661 -5.30 44.17 29.80
CA VAL A 661 -4.03 43.70 29.22
C VAL A 661 -3.12 44.90 29.01
N ASN A 662 -1.94 44.90 29.64
CA ASN A 662 -0.96 45.97 29.46
C ASN A 662 -0.18 45.77 28.16
N MET A 663 0.08 46.87 27.45
CA MET A 663 0.94 46.90 26.28
C MET A 663 2.34 47.35 26.71
N THR A 664 3.36 46.55 26.39
CA THR A 664 4.75 46.94 26.63
C THR A 664 5.23 47.88 25.51
N SER A 665 5.83 49.01 25.87
CA SER A 665 6.44 49.93 24.89
C SER A 665 7.81 49.39 24.44
N LEU A 666 8.10 49.46 23.14
CA LEU A 666 9.39 49.07 22.58
C LEU A 666 10.53 49.98 23.10
N VAL A 667 11.63 49.37 23.58
CA VAL A 667 12.77 50.08 24.18
C VAL A 667 13.60 50.90 23.19
N ARG A 668 13.48 50.63 21.88
CA ARG A 668 14.25 51.35 20.85
C ARG A 668 13.38 52.38 20.12
N PRO A 669 13.59 53.69 20.34
CA PRO A 669 12.67 54.68 19.84
C PRO A 669 12.70 54.89 18.31
N SER A 670 13.75 54.46 17.59
CA SER A 670 14.03 54.92 16.21
C SER A 670 14.02 53.86 15.10
N GLU A 671 13.73 52.58 15.40
CA GLU A 671 13.73 51.52 14.38
C GLU A 671 12.33 51.33 13.79
N ALA A 672 12.21 51.35 12.46
CA ALA A 672 10.94 51.14 11.78
C ALA A 672 10.63 49.64 11.70
N ILE A 673 9.50 49.23 12.25
CA ILE A 673 9.06 47.82 12.30
C ILE A 673 8.05 47.58 11.19
N ALA A 674 8.38 46.66 10.27
CA ALA A 674 7.53 46.33 9.13
C ALA A 674 6.24 45.62 9.56
N LEU A 675 6.34 44.64 10.47
CA LEU A 675 5.24 43.87 11.03
C LEU A 675 5.66 43.30 12.38
N SER A 676 4.84 43.48 13.41
CA SER A 676 4.93 42.74 14.67
C SER A 676 3.56 42.22 15.06
N ILE A 677 3.52 41.02 15.62
CA ILE A 677 2.32 40.40 16.18
C ILE A 677 2.70 39.97 17.58
N HIS A 678 1.82 40.24 18.55
CA HIS A 678 2.06 39.94 19.95
C HIS A 678 0.91 39.16 20.59
N PHE A 679 1.22 38.11 21.34
CA PHE A 679 0.30 37.40 22.22
C PHE A 679 0.51 37.92 23.65
N LEU A 680 -0.53 38.54 24.20
CA LEU A 680 -0.47 39.23 25.48
C LEU A 680 -1.43 38.58 26.49
N SER A 681 -0.91 38.30 27.68
CA SER A 681 -1.70 37.84 28.81
C SER A 681 -2.37 39.01 29.54
N PRO A 682 -3.60 38.85 30.03
CA PRO A 682 -4.20 39.75 31.01
C PRO A 682 -3.34 39.94 32.26
N VAL A 683 -3.46 41.10 32.90
CA VAL A 683 -2.83 41.40 34.19
C VAL A 683 -3.49 40.55 35.27
N ALA A 684 -2.68 39.95 36.15
CA ALA A 684 -3.17 39.28 37.35
C ALA A 684 -3.45 40.31 38.46
N ASP A 685 -4.69 40.33 38.94
CA ASP A 685 -5.11 40.88 40.22
C ASP A 685 -5.00 39.84 41.38
N SER A 686 -4.93 38.53 41.08
CA SER A 686 -4.79 37.40 42.01
C SER A 686 -4.19 36.13 41.34
N ASP A 687 -3.59 35.21 42.10
CA ASP A 687 -2.90 34.01 41.56
C ASP A 687 -3.80 33.06 40.73
N THR A 688 -5.12 33.14 40.91
CA THR A 688 -6.13 32.35 40.20
C THR A 688 -7.07 33.19 39.36
N ASP A 689 -6.53 34.16 38.61
CA ASP A 689 -7.37 34.96 37.73
C ASP A 689 -7.90 34.22 36.51
N LEU A 690 -9.23 34.13 36.47
CA LEU A 690 -10.01 33.63 35.34
C LEU A 690 -9.66 34.36 34.03
N CYS A 691 -9.35 35.66 34.05
CA CYS A 691 -8.97 36.39 32.83
C CYS A 691 -7.73 35.77 32.17
N GLN A 692 -6.67 35.48 32.95
CA GLN A 692 -5.44 34.88 32.41
C GLN A 692 -5.64 33.44 31.91
N MET A 693 -6.54 32.70 32.55
CA MET A 693 -6.82 31.31 32.16
C MET A 693 -7.74 31.21 30.93
N SER A 694 -8.67 32.16 30.76
CA SER A 694 -9.74 32.04 29.76
C SER A 694 -9.56 32.92 28.51
N THR A 695 -8.64 33.89 28.52
CA THR A 695 -8.52 34.85 27.42
C THR A 695 -7.07 35.18 27.09
N VAL A 696 -6.78 35.35 25.79
CA VAL A 696 -5.50 35.81 25.26
C VAL A 696 -5.77 36.95 24.28
N LEU A 697 -4.99 38.03 24.36
CA LEU A 697 -5.10 39.15 23.43
C LEU A 697 -4.02 39.08 22.36
N VAL A 698 -4.40 39.08 21.08
CA VAL A 698 -3.46 39.12 19.96
C VAL A 698 -3.46 40.52 19.35
N VAL A 699 -2.31 41.18 19.32
CA VAL A 699 -2.16 42.54 18.76
C VAL A 699 -1.19 42.53 17.59
N GLY A 700 -1.68 42.80 16.38
CA GLY A 700 -0.88 42.94 15.18
C GLY A 700 -0.68 44.42 14.81
N ARG A 701 0.56 44.85 14.60
CA ARG A 701 0.91 46.21 14.14
C ARG A 701 1.84 46.16 12.94
N TRP A 702 1.67 47.10 12.01
CA TRP A 702 2.50 47.17 10.79
C TRP A 702 2.91 48.60 10.45
N ASN A 703 4.03 48.71 9.73
CA ASN A 703 4.58 49.97 9.23
C ASN A 703 4.59 51.10 10.28
N TYR A 704 5.17 50.81 11.44
CA TYR A 704 5.08 51.66 12.62
C TYR A 704 6.46 51.89 13.27
N THR A 705 6.60 53.00 13.98
CA THR A 705 7.75 53.32 14.84
C THR A 705 7.30 53.34 16.31
N SER A 706 8.23 53.27 17.25
CA SER A 706 7.90 53.31 18.68
C SER A 706 6.98 54.48 19.10
N GLU A 707 7.10 55.64 18.43
CA GLU A 707 6.35 56.87 18.72
C GLU A 707 5.03 56.99 17.95
N SER A 708 4.73 56.03 17.06
CA SER A 708 3.51 56.08 16.24
C SER A 708 2.25 55.70 17.04
N PRO A 709 1.16 56.47 16.91
CA PRO A 709 -0.08 56.20 17.65
C PRO A 709 -0.73 54.88 17.24
N PHE A 710 -1.44 54.26 18.17
CA PHE A 710 -2.26 53.08 17.91
C PHE A 710 -3.56 53.51 17.21
N THR A 711 -3.70 53.15 15.94
CA THR A 711 -4.85 53.49 15.10
C THR A 711 -5.37 52.24 14.41
N ASP A 712 -6.66 52.21 14.05
CA ASP A 712 -7.23 51.08 13.32
C ASP A 712 -6.60 50.89 11.91
N ASP A 713 -5.88 51.90 11.41
CA ASP A 713 -5.13 51.87 10.13
C ASP A 713 -3.76 51.18 10.23
N ASN A 714 -3.22 50.97 11.44
CA ASN A 714 -1.90 50.38 11.67
C ASN A 714 -1.86 49.31 12.76
N THR A 715 -3.01 49.03 13.40
CA THR A 715 -3.15 48.14 14.54
C THR A 715 -4.45 47.35 14.43
N ILE A 716 -4.38 46.04 14.65
CA ILE A 716 -5.54 45.15 14.82
C ILE A 716 -5.36 44.44 16.16
N ALA A 717 -6.40 44.47 17.00
CA ALA A 717 -6.45 43.74 18.26
C ALA A 717 -7.55 42.68 18.22
N LEU A 718 -7.22 41.44 18.61
CA LEU A 718 -8.13 40.31 18.66
C LEU A 718 -8.23 39.80 20.10
N GLN A 719 -9.45 39.75 20.65
CA GLN A 719 -9.77 39.01 21.86
C GLN A 719 -9.99 37.56 21.49
N CYS A 720 -9.17 36.64 22.00
CA CYS A 720 -9.26 35.21 21.70
C CYS A 720 -9.57 34.38 22.96
N GLU A 721 -10.56 33.51 22.86
CA GLU A 721 -11.00 32.58 23.91
C GLU A 721 -10.72 31.13 23.46
N PRO A 722 -9.79 30.41 24.11
CA PRO A 722 -9.47 29.05 23.74
C PRO A 722 -10.43 28.02 24.36
N HIS A 723 -10.75 26.99 23.60
CA HIS A 723 -11.60 25.87 24.01
C HIS A 723 -10.89 24.54 23.79
N VAL A 724 -11.03 23.60 24.72
CA VAL A 724 -10.48 22.25 24.56
C VAL A 724 -11.42 21.39 23.70
N GLN A 725 -10.84 20.61 22.78
CA GLN A 725 -11.58 19.64 21.96
C GLN A 725 -11.17 18.22 22.38
N LEU A 726 -12.14 17.42 22.80
CA LEU A 726 -11.94 16.03 23.22
C LEU A 726 -12.86 15.12 22.40
N GLN A 727 -12.30 14.20 21.63
CA GLN A 727 -13.05 13.29 20.76
C GLN A 727 -12.27 12.01 20.50
N ASN A 728 -12.95 10.88 20.26
CA ASN A 728 -12.28 9.66 19.84
C ASN A 728 -12.06 9.63 18.33
N PHE A 729 -10.88 9.20 17.91
CA PHE A 729 -10.47 9.08 16.52
C PHE A 729 -10.08 7.65 16.18
N SER A 730 -10.40 7.23 14.96
CA SER A 730 -9.78 6.08 14.32
C SER A 730 -8.49 6.55 13.68
N VAL A 731 -7.36 6.12 14.22
CA VAL A 731 -6.02 6.54 13.78
C VAL A 731 -5.31 5.37 13.11
N THR A 732 -4.60 5.66 12.02
CA THR A 732 -3.63 4.74 11.43
C THR A 732 -2.21 5.22 11.71
N PHE A 733 -1.37 4.34 12.23
CA PHE A 733 -0.04 4.69 12.71
C PHE A 733 1.01 3.60 12.43
N ASP A 734 2.26 4.03 12.40
CA ASP A 734 3.43 3.17 12.20
C ASP A 734 3.93 2.56 13.53
N ARG A 735 5.01 1.77 13.47
CA ARG A 735 5.64 1.20 14.68
C ARG A 735 6.13 2.24 15.70
N ARG A 736 6.39 3.49 15.29
CA ARG A 736 6.89 4.57 16.14
C ARG A 736 5.75 5.41 16.73
N GLY A 737 4.50 5.17 16.32
CA GLY A 737 3.34 5.98 16.68
C GLY A 737 3.20 7.25 15.83
N GLN A 738 3.88 7.33 14.68
CA GLN A 738 3.66 8.39 13.69
C GLN A 738 2.32 8.15 12.99
N ILE A 739 1.50 9.18 12.91
CA ILE A 739 0.13 9.08 12.43
C ILE A 739 0.09 9.40 10.94
N SER A 740 -0.52 8.50 10.17
CA SER A 740 -0.66 8.60 8.72
C SER A 740 -2.04 9.15 8.31
N ASP A 741 -3.09 8.65 8.96
CA ASP A 741 -4.49 9.01 8.67
C ASP A 741 -5.32 9.09 9.95
N ILE A 742 -6.26 10.03 9.97
CA ILE A 742 -7.10 10.33 11.13
C ILE A 742 -8.56 10.51 10.71
N ASP A 743 -9.45 9.71 11.29
CA ASP A 743 -10.89 9.81 11.08
C ASP A 743 -11.62 10.06 12.41
N PRO A 744 -12.33 11.19 12.58
CA PRO A 744 -13.11 11.45 13.78
C PRO A 744 -14.31 10.50 13.88
N ILE A 745 -14.54 9.92 15.05
CA ILE A 745 -15.70 9.06 15.29
C ILE A 745 -16.89 9.93 15.70
N PRO A 746 -17.96 10.01 14.89
CA PRO A 746 -19.10 10.88 15.17
C PRO A 746 -19.83 10.47 16.45
N GLY A 747 -20.22 11.44 17.27
CA GLY A 747 -20.96 11.22 18.52
C GLY A 747 -20.10 10.83 19.73
N THR A 748 -18.76 10.91 19.62
CA THR A 748 -17.82 10.67 20.74
C THR A 748 -17.20 11.95 21.31
N GLU A 749 -17.68 13.11 20.88
CA GLU A 749 -17.22 14.42 21.37
C GLU A 749 -17.65 14.61 22.84
N THR A 750 -16.68 14.95 23.68
CA THR A 750 -16.89 15.20 25.10
C THR A 750 -16.90 16.71 25.33
N THR A 751 -18.08 17.28 25.55
CA THR A 751 -18.30 18.74 25.72
C THR A 751 -18.73 19.14 27.13
N SER A 752 -18.98 18.17 28.02
CA SER A 752 -19.41 18.41 29.40
C SER A 752 -19.00 17.26 30.32
N GLY A 753 -18.99 17.52 31.63
CA GLY A 753 -18.59 16.54 32.66
C GLY A 753 -17.21 16.82 33.24
N THR A 754 -16.83 16.02 34.23
CA THR A 754 -15.62 16.23 35.04
C THR A 754 -14.32 16.15 34.21
N MET A 755 -14.27 15.28 33.20
CA MET A 755 -13.14 15.17 32.28
C MET A 755 -12.95 16.45 31.47
N TYR A 756 -14.05 17.00 30.93
CA TYR A 756 -14.02 18.23 30.15
C TYR A 756 -13.61 19.42 31.03
N GLU A 757 -14.19 19.55 32.22
CA GLU A 757 -13.86 20.62 33.18
C GLU A 757 -12.38 20.58 33.59
N ASN A 758 -11.82 19.39 33.89
CA ASN A 758 -10.41 19.24 34.21
C ASN A 758 -9.50 19.59 33.01
N ALA A 759 -9.88 19.19 31.80
CA ALA A 759 -9.13 19.53 30.59
C ALA A 759 -9.20 21.04 30.26
N THR A 760 -10.34 21.69 30.48
CA THR A 760 -10.47 23.15 30.36
C THR A 760 -9.59 23.87 31.37
N MET A 761 -9.53 23.39 32.62
CA MET A 761 -8.63 23.91 33.65
C MET A 761 -7.16 23.77 33.25
N ALA A 762 -6.75 22.61 32.72
CA ALA A 762 -5.39 22.38 32.25
C ALA A 762 -5.00 23.31 31.08
N LEU A 763 -5.90 23.48 30.10
CA LEU A 763 -5.72 24.46 29.01
C LEU A 763 -5.61 25.89 29.58
N GLY A 764 -6.37 26.21 30.62
CA GLY A 764 -6.31 27.49 31.32
C GLY A 764 -4.98 27.75 32.03
N GLN A 765 -4.39 26.73 32.68
CA GLN A 765 -3.06 26.87 33.28
C GLN A 765 -1.98 27.03 32.20
N PHE A 766 -2.10 26.30 31.09
CA PHE A 766 -1.24 26.52 29.93
C PHE A 766 -1.34 27.94 29.39
N ASN A 767 -2.52 28.55 29.33
CA ASN A 767 -2.69 29.93 28.87
C ASN A 767 -1.89 30.94 29.70
N LYS A 768 -1.82 30.73 31.02
CA LYS A 768 -1.00 31.58 31.90
C LYS A 768 0.46 31.56 31.46
N VAL A 769 1.02 30.38 31.23
CA VAL A 769 2.43 30.20 30.82
C VAL A 769 2.65 30.66 29.38
N PHE A 770 1.76 30.29 28.46
CA PHE A 770 1.82 30.60 27.04
C PHE A 770 1.95 32.10 26.79
N ALA A 771 1.20 32.92 27.53
CA ALA A 771 1.17 34.37 27.36
C ALA A 771 2.01 35.14 28.41
N ALA A 772 2.65 34.45 29.37
CA ALA A 772 3.62 35.03 30.32
C ALA A 772 5.08 35.02 29.80
N ILE A 773 5.40 34.10 28.89
CA ILE A 773 6.70 34.02 28.20
C ILE A 773 7.13 35.32 27.45
N PRO A 774 6.24 36.25 27.02
CA PRO A 774 6.65 37.53 26.44
C PRO A 774 6.81 38.70 27.43
N GLN A 775 6.52 38.56 28.74
CA GLN A 775 6.54 39.72 29.66
C GLN A 775 7.85 39.97 30.42
N SER A 776 8.80 39.02 30.43
CA SER A 776 9.96 39.08 31.34
C SER A 776 11.29 39.53 30.73
N PHE A 777 11.35 39.96 29.47
CA PHE A 777 12.63 40.40 28.87
C PHE A 777 12.50 41.70 28.10
N VAL A 778 12.48 42.79 28.85
CA VAL A 778 12.71 44.13 28.32
C VAL A 778 13.53 44.92 29.35
N GLY A 779 14.86 44.99 29.13
CA GLY A 779 15.70 46.06 29.69
C GLY A 779 17.10 45.64 30.15
N GLU A 780 18.11 46.01 29.38
CA GLU A 780 19.35 46.53 29.98
C GLU A 780 19.68 47.86 29.29
N GLU A 781 19.96 48.91 30.08
CA GLU A 781 20.54 50.17 29.59
C GLU A 781 22.02 49.96 29.18
N PRO A 782 22.55 50.75 28.23
CA PRO A 782 23.73 50.36 27.46
C PRO A 782 25.07 50.62 28.17
N GLY A 783 25.87 49.57 28.26
CA GLY A 783 27.28 49.61 28.67
C GLY A 783 28.21 48.76 27.78
N ARG A 784 28.30 49.09 26.49
CA ARG A 784 29.37 48.71 25.52
C ARG A 784 29.51 47.21 25.13
N ASN A 785 29.31 47.00 23.83
CA ASN A 785 29.77 45.89 22.98
C ASN A 785 29.02 44.54 23.07
N ARG A 786 27.99 44.45 22.21
CA ARG A 786 27.55 43.28 21.42
C ARG A 786 27.37 41.96 22.21
N SER A 787 26.17 41.79 22.75
CA SER A 787 25.43 40.53 22.68
C SER A 787 23.98 40.87 22.28
N TYR A 788 23.54 40.34 21.14
CA TYR A 788 22.14 40.39 20.76
C TYR A 788 21.46 39.23 21.50
N VAL A 789 20.65 39.54 22.51
CA VAL A 789 19.64 38.59 23.01
C VAL A 789 18.29 39.25 22.80
N SER A 790 17.76 39.04 21.62
CA SER A 790 16.39 39.40 21.27
C SER A 790 15.45 38.38 21.91
N SER A 791 14.79 38.77 22.99
CA SER A 791 13.60 38.13 23.51
C SER A 791 12.46 38.36 22.51
N TYR A 792 12.10 37.32 21.76
CA TYR A 792 11.02 37.37 20.77
C TYR A 792 9.74 36.78 21.37
N ASP A 793 8.61 37.46 21.13
CA ASP A 793 7.30 36.82 21.12
C ASP A 793 7.27 35.82 19.96
N TRP A 794 7.65 34.58 20.27
CA TRP A 794 7.87 33.53 19.29
C TRP A 794 6.57 33.09 18.60
N ALA A 795 5.44 33.09 19.34
CA ALA A 795 4.13 32.75 18.78
C ALA A 795 3.69 33.84 17.78
N GLY A 796 3.88 35.11 18.14
CA GLY A 796 3.66 36.24 17.25
C GLY A 796 4.56 36.21 16.00
N PHE A 797 5.84 35.84 16.15
CA PHE A 797 6.76 35.65 15.04
C PHE A 797 6.29 34.55 14.07
N LEU A 798 5.85 33.40 14.58
CA LEU A 798 5.32 32.31 13.75
C LEU A 798 4.07 32.74 12.98
N VAL A 799 3.13 33.44 13.63
CA VAL A 799 1.94 33.97 12.95
C VAL A 799 2.35 34.95 11.85
N ALA A 800 3.28 35.87 12.13
CA ALA A 800 3.77 36.84 11.14
C ALA A 800 4.43 36.15 9.93
N ARG A 801 5.09 35.01 10.16
CA ARG A 801 5.72 34.22 9.12
C ARG A 801 4.70 33.48 8.25
N LEU A 802 3.72 32.80 8.86
CA LEU A 802 2.64 32.12 8.13
C LEU A 802 1.83 33.13 7.30
N TYR A 803 1.57 34.31 7.87
CA TYR A 803 0.91 35.41 7.19
C TYR A 803 1.69 35.83 5.93
N ARG A 804 3.02 36.04 6.04
CA ARG A 804 3.88 36.43 4.90
C ARG A 804 3.98 35.38 3.80
N GLN A 805 3.86 34.09 4.14
CA GLN A 805 3.84 33.00 3.16
C GLN A 805 2.56 33.01 2.32
N HIS A 806 1.41 33.28 2.94
CA HIS A 806 0.11 33.32 2.26
C HIS A 806 -0.17 34.66 1.57
N GLU A 807 0.14 35.80 2.23
CA GLU A 807 -0.06 37.15 1.72
C GLU A 807 1.22 38.00 1.81
N LYS A 808 1.64 38.56 0.67
CA LYS A 808 2.85 39.41 0.59
C LYS A 808 2.61 40.90 0.91
N ILE A 809 1.36 41.29 1.18
CA ILE A 809 0.93 42.70 1.18
C ILE A 809 0.44 43.09 2.57
N VAL A 810 0.89 44.26 3.02
CA VAL A 810 0.38 45.02 4.17
C VAL A 810 -0.59 46.08 3.59
N PRO A 811 -1.78 46.33 4.16
CA PRO A 811 -2.21 46.14 5.56
C PRO A 811 -2.66 44.73 5.93
N LEU A 812 -2.64 44.42 7.23
CA LEU A 812 -3.12 43.13 7.74
C LEU A 812 -4.65 43.02 7.61
N ASN A 813 -5.11 41.82 7.31
CA ASN A 813 -6.51 41.44 7.33
C ASN A 813 -6.85 40.75 8.66
N ALA A 814 -7.91 41.19 9.33
CA ALA A 814 -8.34 40.62 10.61
C ALA A 814 -8.75 39.15 10.51
N LEU A 815 -9.45 38.73 9.44
CA LEU A 815 -9.90 37.34 9.26
C LEU A 815 -8.72 36.38 9.06
N GLU A 816 -7.73 36.82 8.28
CA GLU A 816 -6.53 36.03 8.03
C GLU A 816 -5.68 35.97 9.30
N LEU A 817 -5.53 37.08 10.03
CA LEU A 817 -4.85 37.11 11.32
C LEU A 817 -5.50 36.14 12.33
N MET A 818 -6.83 36.11 12.43
CA MET A 818 -7.55 35.14 13.27
C MET A 818 -7.19 33.70 12.91
N THR A 819 -7.28 33.38 11.61
CA THR A 819 -7.03 32.02 11.10
C THR A 819 -5.60 31.58 11.39
N GLN A 820 -4.61 32.44 11.13
CA GLN A 820 -3.20 32.13 11.38
C GLN A 820 -2.89 32.05 12.87
N SER A 821 -3.47 32.91 13.71
CA SER A 821 -3.33 32.84 15.17
C SER A 821 -3.94 31.56 15.75
N GLN A 822 -5.08 31.11 15.25
CA GLN A 822 -5.73 29.86 15.65
C GLN A 822 -4.87 28.65 15.28
N ILE A 823 -4.32 28.58 14.06
CA ILE A 823 -3.42 27.50 13.63
C ILE A 823 -2.19 27.43 14.53
N VAL A 824 -1.52 28.56 14.79
CA VAL A 824 -0.32 28.57 15.64
C VAL A 824 -0.69 28.10 17.05
N TYR A 825 -1.76 28.62 17.64
CA TYR A 825 -2.19 28.21 18.99
C TYR A 825 -2.49 26.70 19.08
N GLN A 826 -3.17 26.13 18.08
CA GLN A 826 -3.42 24.68 17.98
C GLN A 826 -2.13 23.86 17.93
N TRP A 827 -1.14 24.32 17.16
CA TRP A 827 0.17 23.67 17.05
C TRP A 827 0.93 23.72 18.37
N VAL A 828 0.90 24.86 19.07
CA VAL A 828 1.55 24.99 20.37
C VAL A 828 0.92 24.06 21.38
N TRP A 829 -0.41 24.10 21.50
CA TRP A 829 -1.12 23.28 22.46
C TRP A 829 -0.94 21.79 22.21
N SER A 830 -1.08 21.33 20.96
CA SER A 830 -0.89 19.92 20.61
C SER A 830 0.55 19.46 20.88
N THR A 831 1.55 20.29 20.60
CA THR A 831 2.96 20.00 20.92
C THR A 831 3.19 19.91 22.42
N TYR A 832 2.76 20.94 23.15
CA TYR A 832 2.88 21.04 24.61
C TYR A 832 2.24 19.84 25.30
N PHE A 833 1.00 19.53 24.93
CA PHE A 833 0.28 18.39 25.48
C PHE A 833 0.98 17.06 25.14
N THR A 834 1.49 16.89 23.91
CA THR A 834 2.18 15.64 23.51
C THR A 834 3.44 15.37 24.36
N ILE A 835 4.19 16.43 24.70
CA ILE A 835 5.40 16.36 25.51
C ILE A 835 5.05 16.05 26.97
N TRP A 836 4.09 16.78 27.53
CA TRP A 836 3.70 16.69 28.95
C TRP A 836 2.52 15.75 29.22
N ARG A 837 2.12 14.91 28.25
CA ARG A 837 0.91 14.05 28.32
C ARG A 837 0.80 13.20 29.59
N ASN A 838 1.94 12.74 30.13
CA ASN A 838 1.98 11.89 31.33
C ASN A 838 1.51 12.63 32.60
N MET A 839 1.56 13.97 32.58
CA MET A 839 1.08 14.81 33.68
C MET A 839 -0.46 14.91 33.69
N TYR A 840 -1.07 14.82 32.49
CA TYR A 840 -2.50 15.06 32.30
C TYR A 840 -3.31 13.77 32.14
N LEU A 841 -2.72 12.72 31.59
CA LEU A 841 -3.40 11.44 31.32
C LEU A 841 -3.19 10.46 32.48
N VAL A 842 -4.29 9.82 32.92
CA VAL A 842 -4.24 8.78 33.95
C VAL A 842 -3.77 7.45 33.34
N PRO A 843 -2.66 6.84 33.80
CA PRO A 843 -2.25 5.52 33.35
C PRO A 843 -3.23 4.45 33.85
N LEU A 844 -3.46 3.39 33.05
CA LEU A 844 -4.24 2.23 33.49
C LEU A 844 -3.36 1.21 34.23
N ASP A 845 -3.88 0.70 35.34
CA ASP A 845 -3.26 -0.42 36.07
C ASP A 845 -3.38 -1.75 35.30
N GLU A 846 -4.46 -1.94 34.54
CA GLU A 846 -4.71 -3.13 33.72
C GLU A 846 -4.66 -2.80 32.22
N VAL A 847 -3.94 -3.63 31.47
CA VAL A 847 -3.73 -3.44 30.03
C VAL A 847 -5.00 -3.82 29.25
N LEU A 848 -5.69 -2.85 28.65
CA LEU A 848 -6.89 -3.07 27.82
C LEU A 848 -6.54 -3.10 26.34
N CYS A 849 -7.16 -4.00 25.57
CA CYS A 849 -7.03 -3.99 24.10
C CYS A 849 -7.62 -2.72 23.50
N ALA A 850 -6.93 -2.14 22.52
CA ALA A 850 -7.42 -0.95 21.82
C ALA A 850 -8.68 -1.24 21.00
N GLY A 851 -9.62 -0.29 20.99
CA GLY A 851 -10.86 -0.41 20.22
C GLY A 851 -10.56 -0.45 18.72
N ASN A 852 -11.26 -1.30 17.97
CA ASN A 852 -11.06 -1.49 16.53
C ASN A 852 -9.59 -1.70 16.12
N ALA A 853 -8.82 -2.42 16.95
CA ALA A 853 -7.44 -2.75 16.66
C ALA A 853 -7.33 -3.59 15.38
N THR A 854 -6.56 -3.09 14.41
CA THR A 854 -6.36 -3.70 13.10
C THR A 854 -4.89 -3.63 12.69
N GLU A 855 -4.42 -4.72 12.10
CA GLU A 855 -3.16 -4.79 11.37
C GLU A 855 -3.45 -4.59 9.89
N ILE A 856 -2.80 -3.57 9.32
CA ILE A 856 -2.94 -3.16 7.94
C ILE A 856 -1.68 -3.59 7.20
N SER A 857 -1.85 -4.59 6.32
CA SER A 857 -0.77 -5.12 5.49
C SER A 857 -1.07 -5.00 4.01
N ASN A 858 -0.04 -4.91 3.19
CA ASN A 858 -0.18 -4.99 1.73
C ASN A 858 -0.18 -6.46 1.31
N THR A 859 -1.32 -6.96 0.83
CA THR A 859 -1.47 -8.36 0.37
C THR A 859 -1.88 -8.44 -1.09
N TRP A 860 -1.66 -9.61 -1.70
CA TRP A 860 -2.06 -9.85 -3.07
C TRP A 860 -3.52 -10.25 -3.15
N THR A 861 -4.23 -9.69 -4.12
CA THR A 861 -5.57 -10.12 -4.51
C THR A 861 -5.68 -10.46 -5.98
N MET A 862 -6.52 -11.45 -6.28
CA MET A 862 -6.91 -11.81 -7.65
C MET A 862 -8.21 -11.11 -8.00
N VAL A 863 -8.17 -10.27 -9.03
CA VAL A 863 -9.35 -9.54 -9.53
C VAL A 863 -9.69 -10.04 -10.94
N PRO A 864 -10.97 -10.32 -11.25
CA PRO A 864 -11.37 -10.67 -12.60
C PRO A 864 -11.24 -9.46 -13.53
N SER A 865 -10.69 -9.67 -14.72
CA SER A 865 -10.64 -8.62 -15.74
C SER A 865 -11.97 -8.55 -16.48
N VAL A 866 -12.78 -7.55 -16.13
CA VAL A 866 -14.10 -7.28 -16.73
C VAL A 866 -14.10 -7.37 -18.27
N PRO A 867 -13.16 -6.74 -19.02
CA PRO A 867 -13.17 -6.81 -20.48
C PRO A 867 -12.89 -8.23 -21.02
N SER A 868 -11.93 -8.95 -20.45
CA SER A 868 -11.61 -10.31 -20.89
C SER A 868 -12.73 -11.29 -20.59
N LEU A 869 -13.37 -11.13 -19.43
CA LEU A 869 -14.50 -11.94 -19.01
C LEU A 869 -15.72 -11.70 -19.91
N ALA A 870 -16.01 -10.45 -20.24
CA ALA A 870 -17.09 -10.11 -21.18
C ALA A 870 -16.84 -10.72 -22.58
N MET A 871 -15.61 -10.58 -23.12
CA MET A 871 -15.25 -11.19 -24.40
C MET A 871 -15.37 -12.71 -24.37
N ALA A 872 -14.87 -13.37 -23.32
CA ALA A 872 -14.94 -14.82 -23.19
C ALA A 872 -16.39 -15.32 -23.13
N LEU A 873 -17.25 -14.69 -22.32
CA LEU A 873 -18.67 -15.03 -22.23
C LEU A 873 -19.40 -14.86 -23.56
N VAL A 874 -19.13 -13.77 -24.29
CA VAL A 874 -19.74 -13.52 -25.61
C VAL A 874 -19.33 -14.58 -26.62
N ILE A 875 -18.05 -14.97 -26.67
CA ILE A 875 -17.56 -15.97 -27.62
C ILE A 875 -18.12 -17.36 -27.28
N ILE A 876 -18.14 -17.74 -26.00
CA ILE A 876 -18.70 -19.04 -25.59
C ILE A 876 -20.22 -19.06 -25.83
N ALA A 877 -20.94 -17.96 -25.61
CA ALA A 877 -22.36 -17.84 -25.96
C ALA A 877 -22.58 -17.98 -27.47
N LEU A 878 -21.70 -17.41 -28.30
CA LEU A 878 -21.72 -17.61 -29.74
C LEU A 878 -21.48 -19.09 -30.11
N ASP A 879 -20.52 -19.76 -29.49
CA ASP A 879 -20.23 -21.18 -29.75
C ASP A 879 -21.39 -22.10 -29.37
N THR A 880 -22.03 -21.87 -28.22
CA THR A 880 -23.22 -22.64 -27.82
C THR A 880 -24.37 -22.46 -28.82
N LEU A 881 -24.59 -21.23 -29.30
CA LEU A 881 -25.57 -20.95 -30.35
C LEU A 881 -25.21 -21.64 -31.67
N VAL A 882 -23.94 -21.62 -32.08
CA VAL A 882 -23.47 -22.29 -33.31
C VAL A 882 -23.71 -23.79 -33.23
N VAL A 883 -23.36 -24.42 -32.10
CA VAL A 883 -23.55 -25.86 -31.87
C VAL A 883 -25.05 -26.23 -31.95
N LEU A 884 -25.94 -25.45 -31.33
CA LEU A 884 -27.40 -25.64 -31.41
C LEU A 884 -27.92 -25.50 -32.85
N VAL A 885 -27.51 -24.45 -33.57
CA VAL A 885 -27.92 -24.20 -34.96
C VAL A 885 -27.42 -25.30 -35.88
N VAL A 886 -26.17 -25.76 -35.73
CA VAL A 886 -25.61 -26.87 -36.51
C VAL A 886 -26.40 -28.14 -36.29
N PHE A 887 -26.67 -28.50 -35.04
CA PHE A 887 -27.43 -29.70 -34.72
C PHE A 887 -28.86 -29.64 -35.28
N GLY A 888 -29.57 -28.55 -35.04
CA GLY A 888 -30.94 -28.37 -35.54
C GLY A 888 -31.04 -28.34 -37.07
N THR A 889 -30.05 -27.75 -37.76
CA THR A 889 -30.10 -27.63 -39.23
C THR A 889 -29.59 -28.87 -39.97
N ARG A 890 -28.67 -29.66 -39.41
CA ARG A 890 -27.98 -30.75 -40.11
C ARG A 890 -28.38 -32.15 -39.66
N ARG A 891 -28.97 -32.32 -38.49
CA ARG A 891 -29.44 -33.63 -38.02
C ARG A 891 -30.43 -34.26 -39.01
N GLY A 892 -30.17 -35.51 -39.38
CA GLY A 892 -31.03 -36.31 -40.26
C GLY A 892 -31.06 -35.89 -41.75
N ARG A 893 -30.31 -34.85 -42.15
CA ARG A 893 -30.28 -34.33 -43.52
C ARG A 893 -29.38 -35.13 -44.47
N PHE A 894 -28.35 -35.81 -43.95
CA PHE A 894 -27.48 -36.67 -44.74
C PHE A 894 -27.82 -38.15 -44.52
N ARG A 895 -28.27 -38.86 -45.55
CA ARG A 895 -28.68 -40.29 -45.52
C ARG A 895 -27.80 -41.19 -46.41
N GLY A 896 -26.48 -41.02 -46.34
CA GLY A 896 -25.53 -41.90 -47.04
C GLY A 896 -25.09 -43.10 -46.18
N PRO A 897 -24.74 -44.25 -46.77
CA PRO A 897 -24.27 -45.44 -46.02
C PRO A 897 -22.89 -45.25 -45.37
N ARG A 898 -22.08 -44.29 -45.84
CA ARG A 898 -20.75 -43.93 -45.31
C ARG A 898 -20.51 -42.43 -45.38
N MET A 899 -19.48 -41.93 -44.71
CA MET A 899 -19.06 -40.53 -44.84
C MET A 899 -18.04 -40.34 -45.97
N PRO A 900 -18.18 -39.29 -46.82
CA PRO A 900 -17.27 -39.00 -47.93
C PRO A 900 -15.95 -38.37 -47.44
N ARG A 901 -15.19 -39.08 -46.59
CA ARG A 901 -13.91 -38.59 -46.03
C ARG A 901 -12.68 -38.90 -46.90
N SER A 902 -12.78 -39.85 -47.82
CA SER A 902 -11.69 -40.27 -48.69
C SER A 902 -12.16 -40.51 -50.12
N ILE A 903 -11.25 -40.39 -51.09
CA ILE A 903 -11.52 -40.63 -52.51
C ILE A 903 -12.02 -42.08 -52.72
N GLY A 904 -11.40 -43.06 -52.05
CA GLY A 904 -11.84 -44.47 -52.11
C GLY A 904 -13.27 -44.70 -51.61
N ALA A 905 -13.74 -43.89 -50.65
CA ALA A 905 -15.11 -43.89 -50.17
C ALA A 905 -16.09 -43.14 -51.11
N ILE A 906 -15.61 -42.54 -52.20
CA ILE A 906 -16.47 -41.83 -53.16
C ILE A 906 -16.55 -42.61 -54.48
N ILE A 907 -15.47 -43.30 -54.88
CA ILE A 907 -15.38 -44.05 -56.14
C ILE A 907 -16.59 -44.96 -56.39
N PRO A 908 -17.04 -45.84 -55.45
CA PRO A 908 -18.21 -46.69 -55.70
C PRO A 908 -19.54 -45.95 -55.95
N TRP A 909 -19.65 -44.68 -55.56
CA TRP A 909 -20.85 -43.86 -55.81
C TRP A 909 -20.80 -43.09 -57.12
N VAL A 910 -19.63 -43.02 -57.77
CA VAL A 910 -19.42 -42.19 -58.97
C VAL A 910 -19.03 -43.05 -60.17
N ALA A 911 -18.33 -44.17 -59.96
CA ALA A 911 -17.72 -45.01 -61.00
C ALA A 911 -18.66 -45.43 -62.15
N HIS A 912 -19.96 -45.52 -61.88
CA HIS A 912 -20.97 -46.00 -62.81
C HIS A 912 -21.97 -44.91 -63.27
N SER A 913 -21.67 -43.66 -62.92
CA SER A 913 -22.54 -42.53 -63.19
C SER A 913 -22.44 -42.05 -64.64
N ARG A 914 -23.55 -41.59 -65.23
CA ARG A 914 -23.56 -40.93 -66.55
C ARG A 914 -22.82 -39.60 -66.50
N MET A 915 -22.80 -38.96 -65.33
CA MET A 915 -22.04 -37.74 -65.03
C MET A 915 -20.55 -37.85 -65.38
N LEU A 916 -19.93 -39.04 -65.33
CA LEU A 916 -18.50 -39.20 -65.65
C LEU A 916 -18.14 -38.81 -67.08
N GLY A 917 -19.11 -38.83 -68.01
CA GLY A 917 -18.91 -38.36 -69.38
C GLY A 917 -18.47 -36.90 -69.45
N ASP A 918 -18.96 -36.06 -68.53
CA ASP A 918 -18.69 -34.62 -68.47
C ASP A 918 -17.27 -34.29 -67.97
N PHE A 919 -16.56 -35.26 -67.39
CA PHE A 919 -15.27 -35.05 -66.74
C PHE A 919 -14.07 -35.61 -67.52
N ARG A 920 -14.30 -36.28 -68.65
CA ARG A 920 -13.23 -36.85 -69.48
C ARG A 920 -12.27 -35.76 -69.99
N ASN A 921 -10.97 -35.99 -69.85
CA ASN A 921 -9.90 -35.07 -70.24
C ASN A 921 -9.90 -33.72 -69.49
N THR A 922 -10.53 -33.64 -68.32
CA THR A 922 -10.59 -32.42 -67.49
C THR A 922 -9.60 -32.44 -66.31
N TYR A 923 -8.79 -33.50 -66.15
CA TYR A 923 -7.83 -33.61 -65.04
C TYR A 923 -6.74 -32.54 -65.06
N SER A 924 -6.28 -32.14 -66.26
CA SER A 924 -5.27 -31.09 -66.43
C SER A 924 -5.81 -29.66 -66.22
N TRP A 925 -7.11 -29.49 -66.02
CA TRP A 925 -7.73 -28.18 -65.87
C TRP A 925 -7.64 -27.66 -64.43
N THR A 926 -7.54 -26.33 -64.29
CA THR A 926 -7.68 -25.67 -62.99
C THR A 926 -9.13 -25.76 -62.50
N ASN A 927 -9.33 -25.66 -61.18
CA ASN A 927 -10.66 -25.71 -60.58
C ASN A 927 -11.62 -24.65 -61.15
N GLU A 928 -11.10 -23.47 -61.55
CA GLU A 928 -11.93 -22.41 -62.15
C GLU A 928 -12.37 -22.76 -63.57
N LYS A 929 -11.47 -23.28 -64.41
CA LYS A 929 -11.81 -23.73 -65.78
C LYS A 929 -12.82 -24.87 -65.76
N ARG A 930 -12.66 -25.83 -64.84
CA ARG A 930 -13.61 -26.93 -64.65
C ARG A 930 -14.97 -26.42 -64.18
N ARG A 931 -14.98 -25.44 -63.26
CA ARG A 931 -16.23 -24.81 -62.79
C ARG A 931 -16.97 -24.12 -63.93
N GLU A 932 -16.28 -23.33 -64.74
CA GLU A 932 -16.86 -22.63 -65.90
C GLU A 932 -17.45 -23.61 -66.94
N HIS A 933 -16.74 -24.71 -67.22
CA HIS A 933 -17.23 -25.76 -68.10
C HIS A 933 -18.52 -26.41 -67.58
N LEU A 934 -18.55 -26.80 -66.30
CA LEU A 934 -19.75 -27.40 -65.71
C LEU A 934 -20.92 -26.41 -65.63
N THR A 935 -20.67 -25.12 -65.42
CA THR A 935 -21.71 -24.10 -65.48
C THR A 935 -22.28 -23.93 -66.89
N ARG A 936 -21.46 -24.10 -67.93
CA ARG A 936 -21.90 -24.03 -69.33
C ARG A 936 -22.77 -25.23 -69.73
N LEU A 937 -22.58 -26.40 -69.10
CA LEU A 937 -23.41 -27.58 -69.35
C LEU A 937 -24.82 -27.47 -68.75
N ASP A 938 -25.02 -26.63 -67.73
CA ASP A 938 -26.29 -26.41 -66.98
C ASP A 938 -27.05 -27.70 -66.59
N LYS A 939 -26.31 -28.78 -66.36
CA LYS A 939 -26.85 -30.06 -65.90
C LYS A 939 -27.18 -30.04 -64.42
N ARG A 940 -28.14 -30.89 -64.03
CA ARG A 940 -28.59 -31.07 -62.63
C ARG A 940 -28.20 -32.45 -62.14
N TYR A 941 -27.84 -32.53 -60.87
CA TYR A 941 -27.27 -33.73 -60.27
C TYR A 941 -27.94 -34.05 -58.94
N GLY A 942 -28.02 -35.35 -58.62
CA GLY A 942 -28.56 -35.83 -57.36
C GLY A 942 -27.72 -36.97 -56.78
N PHE A 943 -27.81 -37.17 -55.46
CA PHE A 943 -27.24 -38.32 -54.76
C PHE A 943 -28.35 -39.13 -54.10
N ARG A 944 -28.72 -40.24 -54.73
CA ARG A 944 -29.78 -41.16 -54.26
C ARG A 944 -29.56 -42.54 -54.86
N MET A 945 -30.50 -43.45 -54.61
CA MET A 945 -30.52 -44.71 -55.34
C MET A 945 -30.98 -44.43 -56.77
N PHE A 946 -30.16 -44.75 -57.75
CA PHE A 946 -30.50 -44.69 -59.17
C PHE A 946 -30.57 -46.11 -59.75
N LEU A 947 -31.48 -46.31 -60.71
CA LEU A 947 -31.53 -47.53 -61.51
C LEU A 947 -30.45 -47.44 -62.59
N GLN A 948 -29.47 -48.33 -62.53
CA GLN A 948 -28.36 -48.34 -63.48
C GLN A 948 -28.71 -49.16 -64.74
N ALA A 949 -27.92 -49.03 -65.81
CA ALA A 949 -28.05 -49.80 -67.06
C ALA A 949 -28.11 -51.33 -66.84
N ASP A 950 -27.53 -51.81 -65.74
CA ASP A 950 -27.50 -53.22 -65.32
C ASP A 950 -28.84 -53.70 -64.68
N GLY A 951 -29.84 -52.82 -64.53
CA GLY A 951 -31.14 -53.14 -63.91
C GLY A 951 -31.16 -53.20 -62.37
N ARG A 952 -30.06 -52.86 -61.69
CA ARG A 952 -29.95 -52.84 -60.22
C ARG A 952 -29.99 -51.42 -59.65
N TRP A 953 -30.60 -51.26 -58.47
CA TRP A 953 -30.62 -50.00 -57.72
C TRP A 953 -29.33 -49.83 -56.91
N ARG A 954 -28.61 -48.73 -57.13
CA ARG A 954 -27.37 -48.42 -56.40
C ARG A 954 -27.33 -46.97 -55.94
N TYR A 955 -26.70 -46.73 -54.79
CA TYR A 955 -26.38 -45.37 -54.36
C TYR A 955 -25.35 -44.78 -55.32
N ALA A 956 -25.73 -43.75 -56.08
CA ALA A 956 -24.86 -43.09 -57.02
C ALA A 956 -25.11 -41.58 -57.05
N VAL A 957 -24.09 -40.82 -57.43
CA VAL A 957 -24.23 -39.41 -57.83
C VAL A 957 -24.43 -39.41 -59.33
N ASP A 958 -25.62 -39.10 -59.84
CA ASP A 958 -25.92 -39.14 -61.27
C ASP A 958 -26.68 -37.90 -61.76
N GLU A 959 -26.71 -37.71 -63.08
CA GLU A 959 -27.46 -36.66 -63.77
C GLU A 959 -28.97 -36.87 -63.59
N GLU A 960 -29.68 -35.81 -63.20
CA GLU A 960 -31.14 -35.78 -63.09
C GLU A 960 -31.72 -35.00 -64.27
N ALA A 961 -32.52 -35.68 -65.09
CA ALA A 961 -33.22 -35.04 -66.19
C ALA A 961 -34.36 -34.15 -65.64
N VAL A 962 -34.48 -32.93 -66.18
CA VAL A 962 -35.60 -32.03 -65.90
C VAL A 962 -36.86 -32.65 -66.53
N GLY A 963 -37.63 -33.44 -65.76
CA GLY A 963 -38.96 -33.91 -66.18
C GLY A 963 -39.32 -35.39 -65.93
N LEU A 964 -38.40 -36.25 -65.46
CA LEU A 964 -38.73 -37.65 -65.12
C LEU A 964 -38.53 -37.90 -63.62
N ALA A 965 -39.62 -37.86 -62.88
CA ALA A 965 -39.66 -38.31 -61.49
C ALA A 965 -39.80 -39.84 -61.45
N ASP A 966 -38.71 -40.57 -61.73
CA ASP A 966 -38.64 -41.98 -61.36
C ASP A 966 -38.46 -42.05 -59.84
N LYS A 967 -39.60 -42.13 -59.14
CA LYS A 967 -39.65 -42.35 -57.69
C LYS A 967 -39.33 -43.85 -57.43
N PRO A 968 -38.29 -44.19 -56.65
CA PRO A 968 -38.05 -45.58 -56.25
C PRO A 968 -39.20 -46.08 -55.36
N PRO A 969 -39.41 -47.42 -55.22
CA PRO A 969 -40.35 -47.94 -54.25
C PRO A 969 -39.93 -47.52 -52.84
N ASP A 970 -40.81 -46.81 -52.17
CA ASP A 970 -40.66 -46.47 -50.75
C ASP A 970 -40.43 -47.78 -49.99
N ALA A 971 -39.22 -47.97 -49.45
CA ALA A 971 -38.98 -49.02 -48.47
C ALA A 971 -39.95 -48.78 -47.33
N ALA A 972 -40.86 -49.74 -47.14
CA ALA A 972 -41.93 -49.70 -46.17
C ALA A 972 -41.43 -49.13 -44.84
N ALA A 973 -42.07 -48.05 -44.41
CA ALA A 973 -42.06 -47.67 -43.01
C ALA A 973 -42.78 -48.79 -42.26
N ASP A 974 -42.01 -49.68 -41.65
CA ASP A 974 -42.50 -50.52 -40.56
C ASP A 974 -42.95 -49.61 -39.42
N ALA A 975 -44.23 -49.25 -39.45
CA ALA A 975 -44.96 -48.71 -38.32
C ALA A 975 -45.24 -49.84 -37.32
N ALA A 976 -44.19 -50.43 -36.73
CA ALA A 976 -44.31 -51.39 -35.63
C ALA A 976 -42.97 -51.66 -34.93
N LYS A 977 -42.27 -50.63 -34.43
CA LYS A 977 -41.39 -50.79 -33.26
C LYS A 977 -41.48 -49.54 -32.38
N GLY A 978 -42.17 -49.69 -31.26
CA GLY A 978 -42.10 -48.77 -30.12
C GLY A 978 -40.70 -48.77 -29.48
N PRO A 979 -40.49 -47.96 -28.43
CA PRO A 979 -39.17 -47.59 -27.94
C PRO A 979 -38.40 -48.80 -27.43
N GLU A 980 -37.13 -48.92 -27.84
CA GLU A 980 -36.19 -49.87 -27.28
C GLU A 980 -35.97 -49.54 -25.80
N VAL A 981 -36.60 -50.35 -24.94
CA VAL A 981 -36.24 -50.52 -23.53
C VAL A 981 -34.86 -51.17 -23.51
N ILE A 982 -33.92 -50.50 -22.84
CA ILE A 982 -32.59 -51.02 -22.53
C ILE A 982 -32.78 -52.18 -21.55
N GLU A 983 -32.61 -53.42 -22.01
CA GLU A 983 -32.43 -54.56 -21.12
C GLU A 983 -31.08 -54.41 -20.40
N MET A 984 -31.14 -54.12 -19.10
CA MET A 984 -30.00 -54.19 -18.20
C MET A 984 -29.67 -55.66 -17.93
N GLN A 985 -28.39 -55.99 -18.11
CA GLN A 985 -27.79 -57.26 -17.76
C GLN A 985 -27.78 -57.40 -16.22
N PRO A 986 -28.37 -58.45 -15.61
CA PRO A 986 -28.36 -58.60 -14.16
C PRO A 986 -26.97 -59.03 -13.66
N ILE A 987 -26.54 -58.34 -12.61
CA ILE A 987 -25.34 -58.61 -11.79
C ILE A 987 -25.53 -59.96 -11.09
N GLY A 988 -24.50 -60.81 -11.17
CA GLY A 988 -24.49 -62.14 -10.59
C GLY A 988 -24.62 -62.13 -9.06
N GLU A 989 -25.51 -62.98 -8.56
CA GLU A 989 -25.64 -63.33 -7.15
C GLU A 989 -24.47 -64.20 -6.67
N ALA A 990 -24.16 -63.99 -5.40
CA ALA A 990 -23.11 -64.60 -4.62
C ALA A 990 -23.22 -66.14 -4.59
N ARG A 991 -22.10 -66.81 -4.89
CA ARG A 991 -21.87 -68.20 -4.50
C ARG A 991 -21.27 -68.23 -3.11
N SER A 992 -21.96 -68.95 -2.23
CA SER A 992 -21.52 -69.44 -0.93
C SER A 992 -20.33 -70.39 -1.08
N ASP A 993 -19.24 -70.14 -0.35
CA ASP A 993 -18.31 -71.19 0.07
C ASP A 993 -18.95 -72.05 1.16
N PRO A 994 -18.60 -73.34 1.21
CA PRO A 994 -17.88 -73.77 2.41
C PRO A 994 -16.71 -74.72 2.11
N GLY A 995 -15.58 -74.42 2.74
CA GLY A 995 -14.81 -75.43 3.49
C GLY A 995 -13.64 -76.11 2.77
N PRO A 996 -12.58 -76.45 3.52
CA PRO A 996 -11.24 -76.72 3.01
C PRO A 996 -11.03 -78.21 2.71
N ASP A 997 -10.01 -78.55 1.90
CA ASP A 997 -8.94 -79.47 2.30
C ASP A 997 -7.98 -79.88 1.17
N HIS A 998 -6.72 -80.01 1.59
CA HIS A 998 -5.65 -80.92 1.16
C HIS A 998 -4.86 -80.72 -0.16
N HIS A 999 -3.54 -80.64 0.06
CA HIS A 999 -2.42 -81.35 -0.61
C HIS A 999 -2.43 -81.40 -2.15
N GLU A 1000 -1.42 -80.95 -2.90
CA GLU A 1000 0.04 -81.06 -2.77
C GLU A 1000 0.72 -79.93 -3.57
#